data_AF-A0A0D2CX87-F1
#
_entry.id   AF-A0A0D2CX87-F1
#
_cell.length_a   1.000
_cell.length_b   1.000
_cell.length_c   1.000
_cell.angle_alpha   90.00
_cell.angle_beta   90.00
_cell.angle_gamma   90.00
#
_symmetry.space_group_name_H-M   'P 1'
#
loop_
_entity.id
_entity.type
_entity.pdbx_description
1 polymer ?
#
loop_
_entity_poly.entity_id
_entity_poly.type
_entity_poly.pdbx_seq_one_letter_code
_entity_poly.pdbx_strand_id
1 'polypeptide(L)'
;MDPEEPTFLSQSRRTTRSATAKRTATRVSPPRPPPSPQEIHISVDLGTVYTKAAVRLIWGHEGPRDITLQELEPITWLNNDTSVLTQVAVERASPSSKLPSRLLWGDEVTEAIREGRISEKDVERHFKPSLFDLETYPATEIRHLLQEISTYKGRTRFHQALIERGEDPDAKEMPQIYLHSDYTALAYTHILKVIAESHATLQWDPQEIETQPNWSPPGDPTIRVGLPLPVASTPDQINLVMALAKTAGIPNPYPEAEPASALAYHLIMSPIHEALGKTFLIVDIGGGSVDLKAWTVDSVSPLRVREADVGATEWCGGSSVNKTAGQIVKNKILSDTLIAEAVSDSREEKEILLIVNQFQREVERQFESVKRKFDGSQKAVFNLRGLPDAPECGMIQDRFTLDADNVKRAFDPSITKIISMIDSAIARIASRSRREGTTGQVDEILLVGGGSQNPYLRSRLRQRYDTNFYGSARYRIPVSHPTSAATGSTTVSRGALLLAADKDLVTERVVRRGYCVGRLEELGKRRYPRESLHTSEQDGQKRVYLSKFLIRPQQIIPANRPFRESVRGWRGLLMDCADENGRWEIVEHLYYSDTIANDGLWLEKPGLDIHEMDNPIVFHITQQDSKDFIATTRLTPDGTKQWFEIDYEVGVTVEGHTMIFDIIVPRNGKFPDDGGYGPNPIRRQGQYDCAGAFQLFNST
;
A
#
# COMPACT_ATOMS: atom_id res chain seq x y z
N MET A 1 -98.93 19.51 -43.52
CA MET A 1 -99.87 18.37 -43.61
C MET A 1 -99.30 17.33 -42.68
N ASP A 2 -99.89 17.20 -41.51
CA ASP A 2 -99.86 15.98 -40.69
C ASP A 2 -100.84 14.94 -41.32
N PRO A 3 -100.97 13.69 -40.83
CA PRO A 3 -100.27 13.02 -39.71
C PRO A 3 -99.34 11.89 -40.27
N GLU A 4 -98.98 10.74 -39.67
CA GLU A 4 -99.44 9.96 -38.50
C GLU A 4 -98.29 9.28 -37.71
N GLU A 5 -98.60 8.93 -36.46
CA GLU A 5 -97.95 7.95 -35.57
C GLU A 5 -98.53 6.52 -35.85
N PRO A 6 -98.19 5.37 -35.17
CA PRO A 6 -97.64 5.26 -33.81
C PRO A 6 -96.70 4.07 -33.43
N THR A 7 -96.22 4.14 -32.18
CA THR A 7 -95.93 3.03 -31.21
C THR A 7 -94.76 2.03 -31.40
N PHE A 8 -93.65 2.38 -30.73
CA PHE A 8 -93.11 1.74 -29.50
C PHE A 8 -92.42 0.35 -29.44
N LEU A 9 -91.46 0.28 -28.48
CA LEU A 9 -90.79 -0.88 -27.83
C LEU A 9 -89.77 -1.67 -28.69
N SER A 10 -88.45 -1.51 -28.42
CA SER A 10 -87.65 -2.20 -27.37
C SER A 10 -87.09 -3.54 -27.87
N GLN A 11 -85.77 -3.83 -27.87
CA GLN A 11 -84.60 -3.18 -27.22
C GLN A 11 -83.27 -3.71 -27.85
N SER A 12 -82.02 -3.37 -27.46
CA SER A 12 -81.51 -2.56 -26.33
C SER A 12 -80.30 -1.66 -26.67
N ARG A 13 -79.06 -2.06 -26.31
CA ARG A 13 -77.82 -1.26 -26.28
C ARG A 13 -76.70 -2.03 -27.01
N ARG A 14 -76.02 -1.47 -28.02
CA ARG A 14 -74.98 -0.40 -28.03
C ARG A 14 -73.60 -0.91 -27.58
N THR A 15 -72.45 -0.54 -28.20
CA THR A 15 -72.21 0.39 -29.34
C THR A 15 -70.94 0.01 -30.12
N THR A 16 -70.87 0.39 -31.40
CA THR A 16 -69.73 0.19 -32.31
C THR A 16 -68.85 1.45 -32.48
N ARG A 17 -67.70 1.29 -33.16
CA ARG A 17 -66.64 2.29 -33.40
C ARG A 17 -67.00 3.39 -34.41
N SER A 18 -66.45 4.59 -34.23
CA SER A 18 -65.94 5.49 -35.29
C SER A 18 -65.11 6.60 -34.60
N ALA A 19 -63.77 6.66 -34.63
CA ALA A 19 -62.79 6.81 -35.73
C ALA A 19 -62.38 8.28 -35.98
N THR A 20 -61.08 8.59 -35.83
CA THR A 20 -60.50 9.93 -36.05
C THR A 20 -59.07 9.82 -36.59
N ALA A 21 -58.58 10.90 -37.24
CA ALA A 21 -57.42 10.88 -38.13
C ALA A 21 -56.06 10.52 -37.49
N LYS A 22 -55.20 9.83 -38.25
CA LYS A 22 -53.78 9.64 -37.93
C LYS A 22 -53.00 10.93 -38.18
N ARG A 23 -52.42 11.51 -37.12
CA ARG A 23 -51.27 12.44 -37.25
C ARG A 23 -50.00 11.61 -37.44
N THR A 24 -49.19 11.94 -38.45
CA THR A 24 -47.81 11.45 -38.58
C THR A 24 -46.93 12.12 -37.54
N ALA A 25 -46.67 11.43 -36.42
CA ALA A 25 -45.68 11.87 -35.46
C ALA A 25 -44.28 11.76 -36.06
N THR A 26 -43.53 12.87 -36.09
CA THR A 26 -42.08 12.84 -36.30
C THR A 26 -41.46 12.01 -35.19
N ARG A 27 -40.87 10.86 -35.55
CA ARG A 27 -40.19 9.95 -34.62
C ARG A 27 -38.88 10.61 -34.19
N VAL A 28 -38.96 11.49 -33.20
CA VAL A 28 -37.79 12.05 -32.50
C VAL A 28 -36.95 10.87 -32.03
N SER A 29 -35.70 10.80 -32.51
CA SER A 29 -34.74 9.83 -32.02
C SER A 29 -34.60 9.98 -30.50
N PRO A 30 -34.51 8.89 -29.71
CA PRO A 30 -34.13 9.05 -28.31
C PRO A 30 -32.82 9.85 -28.25
N PRO A 31 -32.64 10.74 -27.26
CA PRO A 31 -31.38 11.44 -27.10
C PRO A 31 -30.26 10.41 -27.07
N ARG A 32 -29.14 10.68 -27.75
CA ARG A 32 -27.93 9.87 -27.56
C ARG A 32 -27.61 9.86 -26.06
N PRO A 33 -27.23 8.71 -25.48
CA PRO A 33 -26.70 8.72 -24.13
C PRO A 33 -25.51 9.69 -24.06
N PRO A 34 -25.25 10.32 -22.90
CA PRO A 34 -24.07 11.16 -22.74
C PRO A 34 -22.81 10.35 -23.08
N PRO A 35 -21.78 10.98 -23.67
CA PRO A 35 -20.51 10.31 -23.87
C PRO A 35 -19.95 9.93 -22.50
N SER A 36 -19.81 8.62 -22.25
CA SER A 36 -19.15 8.07 -21.07
C SER A 36 -17.86 7.36 -21.52
N PRO A 37 -16.75 7.48 -20.77
CA PRO A 37 -15.51 6.78 -21.08
C PRO A 37 -15.67 5.26 -20.92
N GLN A 38 -14.72 4.49 -21.44
CA GLN A 38 -14.65 3.03 -21.24
C GLN A 38 -13.97 2.69 -19.90
N GLU A 39 -12.86 3.36 -19.59
CA GLU A 39 -12.20 3.26 -18.28
C GLU A 39 -11.91 4.65 -17.70
N ILE A 40 -11.85 4.74 -16.37
CA ILE A 40 -11.44 5.93 -15.62
C ILE A 40 -10.35 5.50 -14.66
N HIS A 41 -9.13 6.02 -14.83
CA HIS A 41 -8.03 5.74 -13.92
C HIS A 41 -7.86 6.93 -13.00
N ILE A 42 -7.92 6.69 -11.69
CA ILE A 42 -7.67 7.69 -10.65
C ILE A 42 -6.47 7.21 -9.83
N SER A 43 -5.65 8.13 -9.33
CA SER A 43 -4.70 7.83 -8.25
C SER A 43 -4.95 8.76 -7.08
N VAL A 44 -4.93 8.22 -5.85
CA VAL A 44 -5.15 8.97 -4.61
C VAL A 44 -3.99 8.71 -3.65
N ASP A 45 -3.02 9.63 -3.66
CA ASP A 45 -1.93 9.71 -2.70
C ASP A 45 -2.49 10.29 -1.40
N LEU A 46 -2.85 9.40 -0.46
CA LEU A 46 -3.29 9.70 0.91
C LEU A 46 -2.08 10.02 1.84
N GLY A 47 -1.14 10.83 1.35
CA GLY A 47 0.13 11.13 2.02
C GLY A 47 -0.02 11.70 3.44
N THR A 48 1.01 11.50 4.28
CA THR A 48 0.98 11.80 5.74
C THR A 48 0.43 13.16 6.15
N VAL A 49 0.76 14.21 5.38
CA VAL A 49 0.46 15.62 5.68
C VAL A 49 -0.41 16.24 4.59
N TYR A 50 -0.29 15.77 3.35
CA TYR A 50 -1.00 16.30 2.18
C TYR A 50 -1.52 15.18 1.29
N THR A 51 -2.84 15.15 1.11
CA THR A 51 -3.51 14.29 0.13
C THR A 51 -3.48 14.96 -1.24
N LYS A 52 -3.23 14.15 -2.26
CA LYS A 52 -3.07 14.55 -3.67
C LYS A 52 -3.77 13.52 -4.54
N ALA A 53 -4.37 13.96 -5.64
CA ALA A 53 -5.01 13.05 -6.58
C ALA A 53 -4.79 13.48 -8.03
N ALA A 54 -4.96 12.53 -8.94
CA ALA A 54 -4.96 12.76 -10.39
C ALA A 54 -5.93 11.80 -11.09
N VAL A 55 -6.40 12.17 -12.28
CA VAL A 55 -7.33 11.38 -13.11
C VAL A 55 -6.86 11.30 -14.57
N ARG A 56 -7.21 10.21 -15.23
CA ARG A 56 -7.12 10.00 -16.69
C ARG A 56 -8.43 9.36 -17.19
N LEU A 57 -9.09 9.98 -18.16
CA LEU A 57 -10.30 9.46 -18.81
C LEU A 57 -9.94 8.73 -20.11
N ILE A 58 -10.41 7.49 -20.28
CA ILE A 58 -10.06 6.63 -21.43
C ILE A 58 -11.33 6.33 -22.24
N TRP A 59 -11.44 6.92 -23.43
CA TRP A 59 -12.68 6.94 -24.22
C TRP A 59 -12.88 5.74 -25.18
N GLY A 60 -11.97 4.77 -25.17
CA GLY A 60 -12.05 3.56 -25.99
C GLY A 60 -10.82 2.68 -25.85
N HIS A 61 -10.74 1.61 -26.65
CA HIS A 61 -9.56 0.73 -26.69
C HIS A 61 -8.34 1.43 -27.31
N GLU A 62 -7.51 2.00 -26.45
CA GLU A 62 -6.17 2.45 -26.80
C GLU A 62 -5.21 1.26 -26.82
N GLY A 63 -4.47 1.10 -27.91
CA GLY A 63 -3.27 0.26 -27.92
C GLY A 63 -2.12 0.92 -27.15
N PRO A 64 -1.01 0.21 -26.90
CA PRO A 64 0.16 0.78 -26.25
C PRO A 64 0.67 1.99 -27.05
N ARG A 65 0.57 3.18 -26.44
CA ARG A 65 1.01 4.47 -26.97
C ARG A 65 1.64 5.29 -25.85
N ASP A 66 2.51 6.22 -26.22
CA ASP A 66 3.03 7.18 -25.26
C ASP A 66 1.87 8.04 -24.70
N ILE A 67 1.80 8.10 -23.38
CA ILE A 67 0.76 8.83 -22.64
C ILE A 67 1.26 10.26 -22.45
N THR A 68 0.53 11.24 -22.96
CA THR A 68 0.92 12.64 -22.81
C THR A 68 0.58 13.14 -21.40
N LEU A 69 1.44 13.98 -20.83
CA LEU A 69 1.24 14.57 -19.50
C LEU A 69 -0.06 15.39 -19.39
N GLN A 70 -0.65 15.80 -20.52
CA GLN A 70 -1.93 16.51 -20.58
C GLN A 70 -3.13 15.60 -20.25
N GLU A 71 -2.99 14.28 -20.44
CA GLU A 71 -4.01 13.27 -20.09
C GLU A 71 -3.99 12.89 -18.59
N LEU A 72 -3.06 13.47 -17.82
CA LEU A 72 -2.84 13.19 -16.41
C LEU A 72 -3.24 14.43 -15.62
N GLU A 73 -4.54 14.60 -15.40
CA GLU A 73 -5.12 15.81 -14.83
C GLU A 73 -4.99 15.80 -13.30
N PRO A 74 -4.33 16.78 -12.66
CA PRO A 74 -4.27 16.88 -11.21
C PRO A 74 -5.61 17.39 -10.65
N ILE A 75 -6.07 16.81 -9.54
CA ILE A 75 -7.29 17.25 -8.86
C ILE A 75 -7.03 18.52 -8.06
N THR A 76 -7.92 19.50 -8.21
CA THR A 76 -7.92 20.76 -7.44
C THR A 76 -8.82 20.62 -6.21
N TRP A 77 -8.37 21.12 -5.06
CA TRP A 77 -9.09 21.05 -3.78
C TRP A 77 -9.76 22.40 -3.44
N LEU A 78 -10.50 22.44 -2.33
CA LEU A 78 -11.30 23.62 -1.94
C LEU A 78 -10.43 24.88 -1.71
N ASN A 79 -9.16 24.69 -1.35
CA ASN A 79 -8.14 25.74 -1.25
C ASN A 79 -7.63 26.31 -2.59
N ASN A 80 -8.06 25.77 -3.75
CA ASN A 80 -7.56 26.08 -5.10
C ASN A 80 -6.08 25.69 -5.38
N ASP A 81 -5.53 24.76 -4.59
CA ASP A 81 -4.25 24.09 -4.85
C ASP A 81 -4.52 22.63 -5.29
N THR A 82 -3.47 21.97 -5.77
CA THR A 82 -3.39 20.56 -6.17
C THR A 82 -3.18 19.58 -5.00
N SER A 83 -3.14 20.10 -3.76
CA SER A 83 -3.04 19.28 -2.54
C SER A 83 -3.87 19.85 -1.39
N VAL A 84 -4.44 18.97 -0.57
CA VAL A 84 -5.22 19.30 0.63
C VAL A 84 -4.54 18.73 1.86
N LEU A 85 -4.70 19.35 3.04
CA LEU A 85 -4.18 18.78 4.29
C LEU A 85 -4.86 17.44 4.64
N THR A 86 -4.07 16.47 5.07
CA THR A 86 -4.53 15.15 5.51
C THR A 86 -5.00 15.23 6.97
N GLN A 87 -6.19 15.80 7.17
CA GLN A 87 -6.75 16.12 8.49
C GLN A 87 -8.28 15.99 8.54
N VAL A 88 -8.82 15.70 9.73
CA VAL A 88 -10.25 15.75 10.05
C VAL A 88 -10.50 16.34 11.43
N ALA A 89 -11.71 16.81 11.69
CA ALA A 89 -12.17 17.27 13.00
C ALA A 89 -13.68 17.06 13.16
N VAL A 90 -14.19 17.05 14.39
CA VAL A 90 -15.64 17.04 14.63
C VAL A 90 -16.13 18.44 14.99
N GLU A 91 -16.99 19.01 14.16
CA GLU A 91 -17.79 20.16 14.52
C GLU A 91 -18.99 19.71 15.34
N ARG A 92 -18.94 19.97 16.65
CA ARG A 92 -20.05 19.69 17.57
C ARG A 92 -21.21 20.64 17.31
N ALA A 93 -22.41 20.08 17.12
CA ALA A 93 -23.62 20.88 17.10
C ALA A 93 -23.85 21.56 18.47
N SER A 94 -24.40 22.79 18.47
CA SER A 94 -24.81 23.47 19.71
C SER A 94 -25.75 22.57 20.55
N PRO A 95 -25.66 22.55 21.89
CA PRO A 95 -26.60 21.83 22.75
C PRO A 95 -28.09 22.21 22.56
N SER A 96 -28.36 23.35 21.91
CA SER A 96 -29.71 23.81 21.54
C SER A 96 -30.13 23.43 20.11
N SER A 97 -29.26 22.78 19.33
CA SER A 97 -29.49 22.41 17.93
C SER A 97 -30.14 21.02 17.81
N LYS A 98 -30.88 20.80 16.72
CA LYS A 98 -31.38 19.47 16.31
C LYS A 98 -30.54 18.83 15.20
N LEU A 99 -29.49 19.51 14.74
CA LEU A 99 -28.56 18.96 13.75
C LEU A 99 -27.56 18.02 14.46
N PRO A 100 -27.13 16.92 13.82
CA PRO A 100 -26.01 16.11 14.32
C PRO A 100 -24.69 16.88 14.22
N SER A 101 -23.68 16.45 14.99
CA SER A 101 -22.30 16.90 14.78
C SER A 101 -21.82 16.52 13.37
N ARG A 102 -20.99 17.38 12.76
CA ARG A 102 -20.45 17.20 11.40
C ARG A 102 -18.99 16.76 11.47
N LEU A 103 -18.63 15.76 10.67
CA LEU A 103 -17.22 15.49 10.36
C LEU A 103 -16.74 16.56 9.34
N LEU A 104 -15.76 17.34 9.74
CA LEU A 104 -15.01 18.25 8.88
C LEU A 104 -13.76 17.55 8.38
N TRP A 105 -13.35 17.82 7.14
CA TRP A 105 -12.17 17.21 6.52
C TRP A 105 -11.39 18.24 5.71
N GLY A 106 -10.10 17.98 5.48
CA GLY A 106 -9.28 18.76 4.56
C GLY A 106 -9.27 20.26 4.89
N ASP A 107 -9.61 21.11 3.92
CA ASP A 107 -9.64 22.56 4.09
C ASP A 107 -10.77 23.05 5.01
N GLU A 108 -11.88 22.30 5.16
CA GLU A 108 -13.00 22.67 6.04
C GLU A 108 -12.55 22.82 7.51
N VAL A 109 -11.61 21.96 7.92
CA VAL A 109 -10.96 21.99 9.23
C VAL A 109 -10.14 23.28 9.40
N THR A 110 -9.37 23.66 8.38
CA THR A 110 -8.54 24.88 8.41
C THR A 110 -9.39 26.15 8.40
N GLU A 111 -10.56 26.15 7.78
CA GLU A 111 -11.53 27.24 7.88
C GLU A 111 -12.18 27.28 9.27
N ALA A 112 -12.63 26.13 9.81
CA ALA A 112 -13.26 26.04 11.12
C ALA A 112 -12.33 26.45 12.28
N ILE A 113 -11.02 26.20 12.18
CA ILE A 113 -10.01 26.75 13.12
C ILE A 113 -9.93 28.28 13.00
N ARG A 114 -9.92 28.81 11.76
CA ARG A 114 -9.81 30.25 11.50
C ARG A 114 -11.02 31.04 12.00
N GLU A 115 -12.21 30.46 11.85
CA GLU A 115 -13.47 31.01 12.34
C GLU A 115 -13.72 30.74 13.84
N GLY A 116 -12.84 29.97 14.50
CA GLY A 116 -12.95 29.64 15.92
C GLY A 116 -14.09 28.66 16.28
N ARG A 117 -14.62 27.93 15.28
CA ARG A 117 -15.67 26.90 15.45
C ARG A 117 -15.14 25.63 16.10
N ILE A 118 -13.86 25.31 15.85
CA ILE A 118 -13.08 24.24 16.49
C ILE A 118 -11.71 24.78 16.91
N SER A 119 -10.92 24.00 17.66
CA SER A 119 -9.53 24.32 17.99
C SER A 119 -8.58 23.19 17.60
N GLU A 120 -7.27 23.48 17.48
CA GLU A 120 -6.25 22.52 17.00
C GLU A 120 -6.10 21.23 17.85
N LYS A 121 -6.65 21.20 19.07
CA LYS A 121 -6.74 19.99 19.91
C LYS A 121 -7.90 19.06 19.53
N ASP A 122 -8.82 19.53 18.69
CA ASP A 122 -10.02 18.82 18.22
C ASP A 122 -9.81 18.25 16.80
N VAL A 123 -8.55 18.22 16.33
CA VAL A 123 -8.15 17.91 14.95
C VAL A 123 -7.20 16.72 14.92
N GLU A 124 -7.53 15.73 14.10
CA GLU A 124 -6.72 14.53 13.89
C GLU A 124 -5.94 14.57 12.57
N ARG A 125 -4.71 14.02 12.57
CA ARG A 125 -3.76 14.05 11.45
C ARG A 125 -2.91 12.77 11.43
N HIS A 126 -2.03 12.63 10.43
CA HIS A 126 -1.05 11.52 10.35
C HIS A 126 -1.65 10.10 10.23
N PHE A 127 -2.87 9.94 9.69
CA PHE A 127 -3.49 8.61 9.54
C PHE A 127 -2.66 7.61 8.72
N LYS A 128 -1.78 8.08 7.81
CA LYS A 128 -0.85 7.20 7.08
C LYS A 128 0.16 6.58 8.06
N PRO A 129 1.08 7.32 8.72
CA PRO A 129 1.96 6.76 9.76
C PRO A 129 1.27 5.86 10.78
N SER A 130 0.06 6.18 11.24
CA SER A 130 -0.61 5.35 12.25
C SER A 130 -0.95 3.93 11.78
N LEU A 131 -1.07 3.67 10.47
CA LEU A 131 -1.23 2.32 9.91
C LEU A 131 0.10 1.56 9.72
N PHE A 132 1.25 2.23 9.83
CA PHE A 132 2.58 1.67 9.50
C PHE A 132 3.60 1.76 10.65
N ASP A 133 3.38 2.59 11.66
CA ASP A 133 4.26 2.88 12.80
C ASP A 133 3.39 3.15 14.06
N LEU A 134 2.78 2.07 14.56
CA LEU A 134 1.88 2.09 15.72
C LEU A 134 2.58 2.45 17.04
N GLU A 135 3.91 2.24 17.12
CA GLU A 135 4.71 2.63 18.29
C GLU A 135 4.86 4.15 18.39
N THR A 136 5.08 4.83 17.26
CA THR A 136 5.23 6.30 17.21
C THR A 136 3.90 7.05 17.13
N TYR A 137 2.81 6.38 16.73
CA TYR A 137 1.48 6.98 16.50
C TYR A 137 0.33 6.14 17.14
N PRO A 138 0.32 6.01 18.48
CA PRO A 138 -0.58 5.09 19.18
C PRO A 138 -2.06 5.49 19.09
N ALA A 139 -2.94 4.49 18.94
CA ALA A 139 -4.38 4.64 18.79
C ALA A 139 -5.12 5.31 19.98
N THR A 140 -4.42 5.72 21.04
CA THR A 140 -4.97 6.48 22.18
C THR A 140 -5.38 7.90 21.83
N GLU A 141 -4.66 8.58 20.93
CA GLU A 141 -4.90 10.00 20.62
C GLU A 141 -6.28 10.19 19.96
N ILE A 142 -6.62 9.30 19.02
CA ILE A 142 -7.85 9.38 18.22
C ILE A 142 -9.12 8.96 19.00
N ARG A 143 -8.99 8.34 20.19
CA ARG A 143 -10.14 7.74 20.91
C ARG A 143 -11.24 8.74 21.26
N HIS A 144 -10.89 9.99 21.57
CA HIS A 144 -11.87 11.03 21.90
C HIS A 144 -12.75 11.36 20.68
N LEU A 145 -12.13 11.66 19.52
CA LEU A 145 -12.87 11.91 18.28
C LEU A 145 -13.74 10.72 17.90
N LEU A 146 -13.24 9.49 18.08
CA LEU A 146 -13.99 8.28 17.72
C LEU A 146 -15.11 7.93 18.69
N GLN A 147 -15.08 8.40 19.94
CA GLN A 147 -16.27 8.34 20.80
C GLN A 147 -17.39 9.24 20.27
N GLU A 148 -17.06 10.44 19.77
CA GLU A 148 -18.05 11.32 19.11
C GLU A 148 -18.56 10.73 17.78
N ILE A 149 -17.63 10.25 16.93
CA ILE A 149 -17.92 9.68 15.60
C ILE A 149 -18.57 8.29 15.69
N SER A 150 -18.52 7.58 16.83
CA SER A 150 -19.19 6.28 17.01
C SER A 150 -20.73 6.34 16.85
N THR A 151 -21.31 7.54 16.88
CA THR A 151 -22.72 7.80 16.55
C THR A 151 -23.02 7.81 15.04
N TYR A 152 -21.99 7.76 14.19
CA TYR A 152 -22.05 7.83 12.74
C TYR A 152 -21.92 6.44 12.07
N LYS A 153 -22.40 6.31 10.83
CA LYS A 153 -22.72 5.01 10.21
C LYS A 153 -21.52 4.17 9.73
N GLY A 154 -20.27 4.65 9.89
CA GLY A 154 -19.08 4.01 9.31
C GLY A 154 -18.77 2.63 9.89
N ARG A 155 -18.79 2.48 11.23
CA ARG A 155 -18.38 1.27 11.96
C ARG A 155 -19.05 -0.01 11.44
N THR A 156 -20.34 0.05 11.14
CA THR A 156 -21.13 -1.11 10.68
C THR A 156 -20.66 -1.66 9.33
N ARG A 157 -20.21 -0.81 8.40
CA ARG A 157 -19.79 -1.26 7.05
C ARG A 157 -18.48 -2.05 7.08
N PHE A 158 -17.50 -1.60 7.88
CA PHE A 158 -16.22 -2.29 8.02
C PHE A 158 -16.36 -3.60 8.80
N HIS A 159 -17.13 -3.62 9.90
CA HIS A 159 -17.43 -4.87 10.62
C HIS A 159 -18.06 -5.91 9.68
N GLN A 160 -19.02 -5.50 8.85
CA GLN A 160 -19.63 -6.37 7.83
C GLN A 160 -18.59 -6.89 6.81
N ALA A 161 -17.71 -6.02 6.31
CA ALA A 161 -16.67 -6.38 5.34
C ALA A 161 -15.54 -7.27 5.90
N LEU A 162 -15.34 -7.29 7.23
CA LEU A 162 -14.48 -8.26 7.92
C LEU A 162 -15.19 -9.60 8.13
N ILE A 163 -16.45 -9.58 8.58
CA ILE A 163 -17.29 -10.79 8.74
C ILE A 163 -17.41 -11.55 7.41
N GLU A 164 -17.58 -10.84 6.30
CA GLU A 164 -17.65 -11.40 4.94
C GLU A 164 -16.33 -12.08 4.48
N ARG A 165 -15.23 -11.88 5.20
CA ARG A 165 -13.93 -12.55 4.99
C ARG A 165 -13.62 -13.61 6.06
N GLY A 166 -14.50 -13.81 7.04
CA GLY A 166 -14.24 -14.65 8.20
C GLY A 166 -13.28 -14.03 9.23
N GLU A 167 -13.02 -12.72 9.14
CA GLU A 167 -12.19 -11.99 10.10
C GLU A 167 -13.03 -11.52 11.30
N ASP A 168 -12.58 -11.78 12.52
CA ASP A 168 -13.20 -11.27 13.76
C ASP A 168 -13.04 -9.73 13.86
N PRO A 169 -14.13 -8.94 13.82
CA PRO A 169 -14.04 -7.48 13.88
C PRO A 169 -13.66 -6.94 15.26
N ASP A 170 -14.03 -7.64 16.33
CA ASP A 170 -13.80 -7.17 17.70
C ASP A 170 -12.36 -7.49 18.14
N ALA A 171 -11.79 -8.61 17.65
CA ALA A 171 -10.35 -8.89 17.77
C ALA A 171 -9.47 -7.96 16.91
N LYS A 172 -10.03 -7.33 15.87
CA LYS A 172 -9.35 -6.40 14.95
C LYS A 172 -9.89 -4.97 15.02
N GLU A 173 -10.52 -4.55 16.12
CA GLU A 173 -11.00 -3.18 16.22
C GLU A 173 -9.82 -2.18 16.23
N MET A 174 -9.60 -1.54 15.08
CA MET A 174 -8.57 -0.52 14.89
C MET A 174 -9.23 0.87 14.77
N PRO A 175 -9.42 1.62 15.88
CA PRO A 175 -10.04 2.94 15.89
C PRO A 175 -9.60 3.85 14.72
N GLN A 176 -8.29 3.88 14.43
CA GLN A 176 -7.68 4.72 13.41
C GLN A 176 -8.12 4.38 11.96
N ILE A 177 -8.51 3.13 11.68
CA ILE A 177 -8.87 2.70 10.32
C ILE A 177 -10.22 3.28 9.87
N TYR A 178 -11.18 3.39 10.79
CA TYR A 178 -12.50 3.94 10.49
C TYR A 178 -12.39 5.40 10.05
N LEU A 179 -11.63 6.20 10.78
CA LEU A 179 -11.44 7.61 10.50
C LEU A 179 -10.68 7.85 9.18
N HIS A 180 -9.69 7.01 8.89
CA HIS A 180 -8.97 7.01 7.61
C HIS A 180 -9.90 6.57 6.46
N SER A 181 -10.79 5.60 6.68
CA SER A 181 -11.82 5.18 5.72
C SER A 181 -12.82 6.31 5.43
N ASP A 182 -13.33 6.99 6.45
CA ASP A 182 -14.29 8.09 6.30
C ASP A 182 -13.64 9.30 5.59
N TYR A 183 -12.39 9.64 5.93
CA TYR A 183 -11.59 10.64 5.20
C TYR A 183 -11.38 10.25 3.73
N THR A 184 -11.09 8.98 3.46
CA THR A 184 -10.88 8.45 2.10
C THR A 184 -12.16 8.52 1.27
N ALA A 185 -13.31 8.25 1.87
CA ALA A 185 -14.61 8.39 1.22
C ALA A 185 -14.90 9.85 0.84
N LEU A 186 -14.69 10.79 1.76
CA LEU A 186 -14.87 12.22 1.52
C LEU A 186 -13.93 12.74 0.42
N ALA A 187 -12.65 12.34 0.44
CA ALA A 187 -11.69 12.68 -0.60
C ALA A 187 -12.09 12.09 -1.97
N TYR A 188 -12.55 10.83 -2.02
CA TYR A 188 -13.01 10.19 -3.26
C TYR A 188 -14.28 10.85 -3.83
N THR A 189 -15.25 11.19 -2.99
CA THR A 189 -16.44 11.97 -3.39
C THR A 189 -16.07 13.33 -3.96
N HIS A 190 -15.12 14.06 -3.35
CA HIS A 190 -14.61 15.33 -3.90
C HIS A 190 -13.94 15.14 -5.27
N ILE A 191 -13.13 14.09 -5.44
CA ILE A 191 -12.51 13.77 -6.75
C ILE A 191 -13.58 13.53 -7.82
N LEU A 192 -14.64 12.77 -7.52
CA LEU A 192 -15.75 12.55 -8.46
C LEU A 192 -16.49 13.85 -8.81
N LYS A 193 -16.71 14.76 -7.86
CA LYS A 193 -17.28 16.09 -8.14
C LYS A 193 -16.39 16.92 -9.05
N VAL A 194 -15.08 16.97 -8.79
CA VAL A 194 -14.13 17.72 -9.65
C VAL A 194 -14.10 17.14 -11.07
N ILE A 195 -14.23 15.82 -11.24
CA ILE A 195 -14.36 15.19 -12.56
C ILE A 195 -15.67 15.63 -13.24
N ALA A 196 -16.81 15.60 -12.54
CA ALA A 196 -18.11 16.05 -13.08
C ALA A 196 -18.10 17.53 -13.50
N GLU A 197 -17.51 18.39 -12.67
CA GLU A 197 -17.43 19.84 -12.88
C GLU A 197 -16.45 20.21 -14.00
N SER A 198 -15.32 19.50 -14.11
CA SER A 198 -14.31 19.72 -15.17
C SER A 198 -14.74 19.16 -16.52
N HIS A 199 -15.45 18.03 -16.53
CA HIS A 199 -15.88 17.30 -17.73
C HIS A 199 -17.39 17.30 -17.89
N ALA A 200 -17.99 18.48 -17.99
CA ALA A 200 -19.45 18.66 -18.10
C ALA A 200 -20.14 17.89 -19.26
N THR A 201 -19.37 17.38 -20.23
CA THR A 201 -19.84 16.44 -21.27
C THR A 201 -20.31 15.10 -20.73
N LEU A 202 -19.80 14.67 -19.56
CA LEU A 202 -20.20 13.44 -18.86
C LEU A 202 -21.63 13.49 -18.32
N GLN A 203 -22.17 14.70 -18.08
CA GLN A 203 -23.50 14.94 -17.51
C GLN A 203 -23.73 14.26 -16.14
N TRP A 204 -22.66 14.10 -15.35
CA TRP A 204 -22.74 13.68 -13.96
C TRP A 204 -23.25 14.84 -13.09
N ASP A 205 -24.13 14.57 -12.12
CA ASP A 205 -24.66 15.58 -11.20
C ASP A 205 -23.82 15.63 -9.90
N PRO A 206 -23.10 16.74 -9.61
CA PRO A 206 -22.32 16.88 -8.37
C PRO A 206 -23.16 16.78 -7.09
N GLN A 207 -24.47 17.10 -7.15
CA GLN A 207 -25.38 16.97 -6.01
C GLN A 207 -25.77 15.50 -5.76
N GLU A 208 -25.91 14.68 -6.81
CA GLU A 208 -26.09 13.24 -6.63
C GLU A 208 -24.84 12.58 -6.04
N ILE A 209 -23.66 12.92 -6.58
CA ILE A 209 -22.35 12.44 -6.08
C ILE A 209 -22.18 12.72 -4.58
N GLU A 210 -22.58 13.92 -4.12
CA GLU A 210 -22.47 14.31 -2.71
C GLU A 210 -23.51 13.65 -1.79
N THR A 211 -24.70 13.30 -2.31
CA THR A 211 -25.84 12.87 -1.48
C THR A 211 -26.18 11.38 -1.55
N GLN A 212 -25.72 10.65 -2.58
CA GLN A 212 -25.99 9.23 -2.77
C GLN A 212 -24.80 8.37 -2.31
N PRO A 213 -24.92 7.58 -1.22
CA PRO A 213 -23.86 6.68 -0.79
C PRO A 213 -23.59 5.60 -1.84
N ASN A 214 -22.32 5.40 -2.19
CA ASN A 214 -21.88 4.46 -3.23
C ASN A 214 -22.42 4.81 -4.63
N TRP A 215 -22.54 6.10 -4.96
CA TRP A 215 -22.89 6.57 -6.30
C TRP A 215 -21.94 6.01 -7.37
N SER A 216 -22.51 5.59 -8.51
CA SER A 216 -21.77 5.05 -9.67
C SER A 216 -22.11 5.86 -10.92
N PRO A 217 -21.13 6.21 -11.76
CA PRO A 217 -21.36 7.09 -12.89
C PRO A 217 -22.21 6.49 -14.03
N PRO A 218 -23.06 7.32 -14.68
CA PRO A 218 -23.81 6.93 -15.88
C PRO A 218 -22.95 6.31 -16.97
N GLY A 219 -23.41 5.18 -17.52
CA GLY A 219 -22.71 4.41 -18.55
C GLY A 219 -21.83 3.27 -18.03
N ASP A 220 -21.67 3.14 -16.71
CA ASP A 220 -20.90 2.08 -16.04
C ASP A 220 -19.42 1.94 -16.52
N PRO A 221 -18.66 3.05 -16.58
CA PRO A 221 -17.23 3.00 -16.92
C PRO A 221 -16.43 2.19 -15.89
N THR A 222 -15.44 1.43 -16.35
CA THR A 222 -14.55 0.71 -15.42
C THR A 222 -13.61 1.69 -14.71
N ILE A 223 -13.98 2.10 -13.49
CA ILE A 223 -13.11 2.90 -12.63
C ILE A 223 -12.04 1.98 -12.01
N ARG A 224 -10.78 2.43 -12.00
CA ARG A 224 -9.65 1.81 -11.29
C ARG A 224 -8.96 2.87 -10.45
N VAL A 225 -8.66 2.57 -9.19
CA VAL A 225 -8.06 3.55 -8.27
C VAL A 225 -6.73 3.08 -7.69
N GLY A 226 -5.65 3.72 -8.11
CA GLY A 226 -4.30 3.48 -7.62
C GLY A 226 -4.06 4.17 -6.28
N LEU A 227 -3.44 3.46 -5.35
CA LEU A 227 -3.16 3.94 -4.00
C LEU A 227 -1.65 3.85 -3.72
N PRO A 228 -0.91 4.98 -3.82
CA PRO A 228 0.52 5.04 -3.53
C PRO A 228 0.87 4.80 -2.05
N LEU A 229 1.66 3.75 -1.83
CA LEU A 229 2.09 3.25 -0.53
C LEU A 229 3.64 3.24 -0.37
N PRO A 230 4.12 3.24 0.89
CA PRO A 230 5.54 3.16 1.18
C PRO A 230 6.17 1.84 0.69
N VAL A 231 7.43 1.87 0.30
CA VAL A 231 8.11 0.68 -0.28
C VAL A 231 8.22 -0.47 0.73
N ALA A 232 8.33 -0.15 2.02
CA ALA A 232 8.43 -1.12 3.09
C ALA A 232 7.08 -1.67 3.59
N SER A 233 5.93 -1.30 3.00
CA SER A 233 4.63 -1.88 3.42
C SER A 233 4.66 -3.41 3.42
N THR A 234 4.12 -4.03 4.47
CA THR A 234 3.92 -5.49 4.54
C THR A 234 2.66 -5.91 3.76
N PRO A 235 2.50 -7.21 3.41
CA PRO A 235 1.25 -7.70 2.84
C PRO A 235 0.03 -7.32 3.70
N ASP A 236 0.13 -7.44 5.02
CA ASP A 236 -0.95 -7.14 5.96
C ASP A 236 -1.34 -5.65 5.93
N GLN A 237 -0.35 -4.76 5.85
CA GLN A 237 -0.60 -3.32 5.74
C GLN A 237 -1.21 -2.94 4.38
N ILE A 238 -0.79 -3.61 3.30
CA ILE A 238 -1.41 -3.47 1.98
C ILE A 238 -2.88 -3.93 2.03
N ASN A 239 -3.15 -5.11 2.61
CA ASN A 239 -4.50 -5.65 2.82
C ASN A 239 -5.39 -4.69 3.62
N LEU A 240 -4.84 -4.11 4.69
CA LEU A 240 -5.52 -3.16 5.57
C LEU A 240 -5.97 -1.92 4.79
N VAL A 241 -5.08 -1.33 3.96
CA VAL A 241 -5.44 -0.21 3.09
C VAL A 241 -6.41 -0.62 1.98
N MET A 242 -6.28 -1.81 1.38
CA MET A 242 -7.24 -2.30 0.38
C MET A 242 -8.63 -2.58 0.98
N ALA A 243 -8.71 -2.98 2.25
CA ALA A 243 -9.98 -3.17 2.98
C ALA A 243 -10.63 -1.83 3.33
N LEU A 244 -9.84 -0.87 3.83
CA LEU A 244 -10.22 0.52 4.06
C LEU A 244 -10.76 1.15 2.76
N ALA A 245 -10.04 1.04 1.64
CA ALA A 245 -10.45 1.62 0.37
C ALA A 245 -11.80 1.07 -0.12
N LYS A 246 -11.99 -0.26 -0.09
CA LYS A 246 -13.28 -0.89 -0.42
C LYS A 246 -14.41 -0.42 0.50
N THR A 247 -14.14 -0.21 1.79
CA THR A 247 -15.10 0.30 2.78
C THR A 247 -15.48 1.77 2.53
N ALA A 248 -14.50 2.57 2.11
CA ALA A 248 -14.66 3.95 1.65
C ALA A 248 -15.43 4.08 0.32
N GLY A 249 -15.83 2.97 -0.30
CA GLY A 249 -16.56 2.95 -1.57
C GLY A 249 -15.67 3.07 -2.81
N ILE A 250 -14.35 2.93 -2.68
CA ILE A 250 -13.43 2.98 -3.82
C ILE A 250 -13.58 1.70 -4.67
N PRO A 251 -13.91 1.83 -5.98
CA PRO A 251 -13.99 0.70 -6.90
C PRO A 251 -12.60 0.27 -7.39
N ASN A 252 -12.40 -1.05 -7.50
CA ASN A 252 -11.16 -1.67 -8.00
C ASN A 252 -9.86 -1.02 -7.48
N PRO A 253 -9.67 -0.88 -6.15
CA PRO A 253 -8.43 -0.33 -5.61
C PRO A 253 -7.25 -1.28 -5.82
N TYR A 254 -6.07 -0.72 -6.08
CA TYR A 254 -4.81 -1.47 -6.19
C TYR A 254 -3.65 -0.68 -5.55
N PRO A 255 -2.66 -1.37 -4.94
CA PRO A 255 -1.49 -0.72 -4.35
C PRO A 255 -0.45 -0.34 -5.39
N GLU A 256 0.25 0.76 -5.16
CA GLU A 256 1.36 1.25 -5.98
C GLU A 256 2.52 1.68 -5.06
N ALA A 257 3.76 1.68 -5.55
CA ALA A 257 4.90 2.12 -4.76
C ALA A 257 5.25 3.59 -5.05
N GLU A 258 5.18 4.46 -4.04
CA GLU A 258 5.39 5.93 -4.16
C GLU A 258 6.61 6.33 -5.05
N PRO A 259 7.84 5.84 -4.81
CA PRO A 259 9.00 6.17 -5.64
C PRO A 259 8.99 5.53 -7.03
N ALA A 260 8.26 4.44 -7.27
CA ALA A 260 8.12 3.89 -8.63
C ALA A 260 7.26 4.81 -9.50
N SER A 261 6.17 5.35 -8.92
CA SER A 261 5.34 6.37 -9.56
C SER A 261 6.16 7.62 -9.88
N ALA A 262 6.94 8.12 -8.90
CA ALA A 262 7.78 9.29 -9.12
C ALA A 262 8.85 9.09 -10.21
N LEU A 263 9.41 7.87 -10.37
CA LEU A 263 10.29 7.54 -11.50
C LEU A 263 9.55 7.63 -12.85
N ALA A 264 8.38 7.00 -12.98
CA ALA A 264 7.62 6.99 -14.23
C ALA A 264 7.28 8.40 -14.70
N TYR A 265 6.85 9.26 -13.77
CA TYR A 265 6.63 10.68 -14.04
C TYR A 265 7.92 11.42 -14.42
N HIS A 266 9.03 11.17 -13.71
CA HIS A 266 10.30 11.83 -13.99
C HIS A 266 10.89 11.47 -15.37
N LEU A 267 10.85 10.20 -15.77
CA LEU A 267 11.44 9.75 -17.04
C LEU A 267 10.69 10.32 -18.25
N ILE A 268 9.36 10.47 -18.16
CA ILE A 268 8.54 11.12 -19.21
C ILE A 268 8.70 12.66 -19.21
N MET A 269 9.03 13.26 -18.06
CA MET A 269 9.37 14.69 -17.96
C MET A 269 10.75 15.07 -18.51
N SER A 270 11.63 14.10 -18.82
CA SER A 270 13.07 14.31 -19.00
C SER A 270 13.57 13.84 -20.38
N PRO A 271 14.82 14.18 -20.78
CA PRO A 271 15.45 13.68 -22.01
C PRO A 271 15.74 12.16 -21.95
N ILE A 272 14.68 11.35 -22.05
CA ILE A 272 14.66 9.90 -21.74
C ILE A 272 15.73 9.08 -22.48
N HIS A 273 16.16 9.53 -23.67
CA HIS A 273 17.23 8.91 -24.46
C HIS A 273 18.57 8.85 -23.72
N GLU A 274 18.87 9.80 -22.84
CA GLU A 274 20.08 9.78 -22.00
C GLU A 274 19.94 8.87 -20.76
N ALA A 275 18.76 8.30 -20.51
CA ALA A 275 18.50 7.43 -19.36
C ALA A 275 18.86 5.96 -19.62
N LEU A 276 18.99 5.54 -20.90
CA LEU A 276 19.22 4.15 -21.28
C LEU A 276 20.47 3.55 -20.59
N GLY A 277 20.29 2.41 -19.92
CA GLY A 277 21.34 1.70 -19.17
C GLY A 277 21.69 2.31 -17.81
N LYS A 278 21.26 3.54 -17.50
CA LYS A 278 21.51 4.18 -16.20
C LYS A 278 20.62 3.58 -15.12
N THR A 279 21.16 3.55 -13.90
CA THR A 279 20.44 3.16 -12.68
C THR A 279 20.16 4.38 -11.81
N PHE A 280 18.88 4.69 -11.65
CA PHE A 280 18.39 5.80 -10.84
C PHE A 280 18.01 5.32 -9.44
N LEU A 281 18.43 6.05 -8.42
CA LEU A 281 18.01 5.87 -7.04
C LEU A 281 17.00 6.95 -6.68
N ILE A 282 15.72 6.60 -6.63
CA ILE A 282 14.66 7.52 -6.17
C ILE A 282 14.73 7.60 -4.65
N VAL A 283 14.63 8.82 -4.13
CA VAL A 283 14.45 9.10 -2.71
C VAL A 283 13.28 10.08 -2.57
N ASP A 284 12.11 9.55 -2.27
CA ASP A 284 10.89 10.32 -2.00
C ASP A 284 10.89 10.75 -0.55
N ILE A 285 11.15 12.03 -0.31
CA ILE A 285 11.24 12.62 1.02
C ILE A 285 9.88 13.22 1.35
N GLY A 286 9.02 12.39 1.93
CA GLY A 286 7.64 12.71 2.25
C GLY A 286 7.45 13.55 3.53
N GLY A 287 6.19 13.61 3.96
CA GLY A 287 5.80 14.24 5.22
C GLY A 287 6.14 13.39 6.43
N GLY A 288 5.74 12.12 6.45
CA GLY A 288 6.04 11.17 7.53
C GLY A 288 7.22 10.26 7.20
N SER A 289 7.14 9.56 6.07
CA SER A 289 8.18 8.66 5.60
C SER A 289 9.21 9.36 4.72
N VAL A 290 10.34 8.68 4.54
CA VAL A 290 11.20 8.78 3.37
C VAL A 290 11.24 7.40 2.74
N ASP A 291 11.03 7.34 1.43
CA ASP A 291 10.87 6.11 0.65
C ASP A 291 11.89 6.03 -0.47
N LEU A 292 12.62 4.92 -0.54
CA LEU A 292 13.74 4.72 -1.43
C LEU A 292 13.53 3.50 -2.31
N LYS A 293 13.79 3.62 -3.62
CA LYS A 293 13.88 2.47 -4.54
C LYS A 293 14.82 2.74 -5.71
N ALA A 294 15.51 1.71 -6.19
CA ALA A 294 16.45 1.81 -7.30
C ALA A 294 15.94 1.07 -8.55
N TRP A 295 16.19 1.64 -9.73
CA TRP A 295 15.69 1.14 -11.01
C TRP A 295 16.71 1.38 -12.14
N THR A 296 16.92 0.39 -12.99
CA THR A 296 17.72 0.51 -14.23
C THR A 296 16.80 0.63 -15.44
N VAL A 297 17.10 1.54 -16.38
CA VAL A 297 16.34 1.70 -17.63
C VAL A 297 16.87 0.77 -18.71
N ASP A 298 16.06 -0.19 -19.13
CA ASP A 298 16.41 -1.18 -20.17
C ASP A 298 15.98 -0.73 -21.58
N SER A 299 14.93 0.09 -21.69
CA SER A 299 14.46 0.69 -22.94
C SER A 299 13.85 2.07 -22.70
N VAL A 300 13.90 2.94 -23.71
CA VAL A 300 13.42 4.33 -23.68
C VAL A 300 12.24 4.59 -24.63
N SER A 301 11.97 3.68 -25.56
CA SER A 301 10.79 3.71 -26.45
C SER A 301 10.43 2.28 -26.90
N PRO A 302 9.38 1.66 -26.32
CA PRO A 302 8.65 2.12 -25.12
C PRO A 302 9.56 2.10 -23.88
N LEU A 303 9.21 2.89 -22.85
CA LEU A 303 9.96 2.95 -21.58
C LEU A 303 9.87 1.61 -20.83
N ARG A 304 11.00 0.95 -20.59
CA ARG A 304 11.07 -0.29 -19.80
C ARG A 304 12.16 -0.17 -18.73
N VAL A 305 11.84 -0.56 -17.50
CA VAL A 305 12.70 -0.49 -16.32
C VAL A 305 12.64 -1.78 -15.50
N ARG A 306 13.77 -2.13 -14.88
CA ARG A 306 13.87 -3.24 -13.92
C ARG A 306 14.36 -2.77 -12.57
N GLU A 307 13.95 -3.46 -11.51
CA GLU A 307 14.29 -3.09 -10.14
C GLU A 307 15.78 -3.42 -9.85
N ALA A 308 16.53 -2.39 -9.45
CA ALA A 308 17.93 -2.53 -9.07
C ALA A 308 18.11 -2.85 -7.57
N ASP A 309 17.12 -2.54 -6.75
CA ASP A 309 17.12 -2.81 -5.31
C ASP A 309 15.67 -3.01 -4.80
N VAL A 310 15.50 -3.80 -3.73
CA VAL A 310 14.18 -3.98 -3.06
C VAL A 310 13.59 -2.67 -2.53
N GLY A 311 14.43 -1.70 -2.20
CA GLY A 311 14.06 -0.43 -1.60
C GLY A 311 14.03 -0.45 -0.06
N ALA A 312 13.63 0.69 0.52
CA ALA A 312 13.51 0.87 1.97
C ALA A 312 12.58 2.05 2.32
N THR A 313 12.06 2.08 3.54
CA THR A 313 11.29 3.19 4.11
C THR A 313 11.82 3.53 5.50
N GLU A 314 11.84 4.80 5.86
CA GLU A 314 12.14 5.29 7.22
C GLU A 314 11.16 6.39 7.65
N TRP A 315 10.65 6.37 8.87
CA TRP A 315 9.72 7.39 9.41
C TRP A 315 10.46 8.68 9.85
N CYS A 316 11.21 9.26 8.90
CA CYS A 316 12.11 10.41 9.09
C CYS A 316 11.82 11.58 8.15
N GLY A 317 10.60 11.67 7.62
CA GLY A 317 10.15 12.75 6.75
C GLY A 317 10.04 14.11 7.44
N GLY A 318 9.46 15.08 6.73
CA GLY A 318 9.36 16.47 7.17
C GLY A 318 8.76 16.69 8.57
N SER A 319 7.82 15.86 9.02
CA SER A 319 7.21 15.95 10.37
C SER A 319 8.18 15.52 11.48
N SER A 320 9.09 14.58 11.21
CA SER A 320 10.11 14.15 12.19
C SER A 320 11.14 15.25 12.46
N VAL A 321 11.44 16.09 11.45
CA VAL A 321 12.22 17.33 11.62
C VAL A 321 11.47 18.34 12.51
N ASN A 322 10.15 18.52 12.31
CA ASN A 322 9.33 19.39 13.17
C ASN A 322 9.36 18.88 14.62
N LYS A 323 9.03 17.60 14.85
CA LYS A 323 9.09 16.94 16.18
C LYS A 323 10.43 17.14 16.87
N THR A 324 11.55 17.02 16.13
CA THR A 324 12.90 17.23 16.68
C THR A 324 13.13 18.69 17.08
N ALA A 325 12.67 19.67 16.28
CA ALA A 325 12.73 21.10 16.66
C ALA A 325 11.89 21.39 17.92
N GLY A 326 10.68 20.82 18.00
CA GLY A 326 9.83 20.88 19.18
C GLY A 326 10.52 20.33 20.43
N GLN A 327 11.14 19.15 20.33
CA GLN A 327 11.86 18.52 21.44
C GLN A 327 13.10 19.33 21.87
N ILE A 328 13.82 19.97 20.94
CA ILE A 328 14.96 20.85 21.27
C ILE A 328 14.48 22.08 22.08
N VAL A 329 13.37 22.72 21.68
CA VAL A 329 12.80 23.85 22.43
C VAL A 329 12.27 23.41 23.79
N LYS A 330 11.53 22.29 23.85
CA LYS A 330 11.05 21.67 25.09
C LYS A 330 12.18 21.35 26.07
N ASN A 331 13.29 20.78 25.59
CA ASN A 331 14.46 20.51 26.43
C ASN A 331 15.09 21.80 26.96
N LYS A 332 15.19 22.86 26.13
CA LYS A 332 15.68 24.18 26.57
C LYS A 332 14.77 24.82 27.63
N ILE A 333 13.45 24.76 27.42
CA ILE A 333 12.41 25.20 28.38
C ILE A 333 12.51 24.47 29.72
N LEU A 334 12.70 23.15 29.71
CA LEU A 334 12.82 22.33 30.93
C LEU A 334 14.20 22.44 31.61
N SER A 335 15.24 22.86 30.90
CA SER A 335 16.60 23.04 31.44
C SER A 335 16.87 24.42 32.06
N ASP A 336 16.00 25.40 31.77
CA ASP A 336 16.10 26.76 32.28
C ASP A 336 15.33 26.85 33.61
N THR A 337 16.01 27.24 34.70
CA THR A 337 15.38 27.23 36.03
C THR A 337 14.25 28.24 36.17
N LEU A 338 14.35 29.41 35.53
CA LEU A 338 13.33 30.46 35.63
C LEU A 338 12.04 30.04 34.89
N ILE A 339 12.19 29.43 33.71
CA ILE A 339 11.05 28.88 32.97
C ILE A 339 10.50 27.64 33.68
N ALA A 340 11.35 26.72 34.15
CA ALA A 340 10.91 25.53 34.87
C ALA A 340 10.13 25.89 36.14
N GLU A 341 10.60 26.84 36.94
CA GLU A 341 9.91 27.34 38.13
C GLU A 341 8.57 28.02 37.75
N ALA A 342 8.56 28.92 36.77
CA ALA A 342 7.32 29.62 36.35
C ALA A 342 6.26 28.70 35.71
N VAL A 343 6.66 27.60 35.08
CA VAL A 343 5.72 26.55 34.63
C VAL A 343 5.28 25.68 35.81
N SER A 344 6.16 25.42 36.79
CA SER A 344 5.89 24.51 37.92
C SER A 344 5.18 25.13 39.11
N ASP A 345 5.13 26.47 39.23
CA ASP A 345 4.55 27.15 40.39
C ASP A 345 3.14 26.65 40.70
N SER A 346 3.02 26.00 41.85
CA SER A 346 1.78 25.47 42.41
C SER A 346 1.01 24.44 41.55
N ARG A 347 1.68 23.78 40.58
CA ARG A 347 1.08 22.81 39.65
C ARG A 347 1.45 21.35 39.94
N GLU A 348 0.57 20.42 39.54
CA GLU A 348 0.92 19.00 39.43
C GLU A 348 1.85 18.74 38.23
N GLU A 349 2.71 17.72 38.34
CA GLU A 349 3.60 17.24 37.27
C GLU A 349 2.86 17.00 35.94
N LYS A 350 1.62 16.51 36.00
CA LYS A 350 0.76 16.30 34.83
C LYS A 350 0.38 17.60 34.12
N GLU A 351 0.10 18.66 34.87
CA GLU A 351 -0.26 19.97 34.30
C GLU A 351 0.97 20.64 33.66
N ILE A 352 2.12 20.55 34.33
CA ILE A 352 3.44 20.96 33.80
C ILE A 352 3.71 20.26 32.46
N LEU A 353 3.55 18.94 32.40
CA LEU A 353 3.73 18.16 31.16
C LEU A 353 2.71 18.54 30.07
N LEU A 354 1.45 18.81 30.41
CA LEU A 354 0.44 19.26 29.44
C LEU A 354 0.81 20.61 28.81
N ILE A 355 1.25 21.57 29.62
CA ILE A 355 1.68 22.91 29.19
C ILE A 355 2.93 22.82 28.31
N VAL A 356 3.95 22.07 28.74
CA VAL A 356 5.20 21.90 27.97
C VAL A 356 4.95 21.15 26.65
N ASN A 357 4.04 20.18 26.63
CA ASN A 357 3.62 19.51 25.40
C ASN A 357 2.79 20.43 24.48
N GLN A 358 2.06 21.42 25.02
CA GLN A 358 1.39 22.45 24.22
C GLN A 358 2.42 23.38 23.54
N PHE A 359 3.43 23.85 24.27
CA PHE A 359 4.52 24.62 23.66
C PHE A 359 5.30 23.81 22.62
N GLN A 360 5.55 22.52 22.86
CA GLN A 360 6.16 21.63 21.87
C GLN A 360 5.36 21.60 20.56
N ARG A 361 4.05 21.32 20.62
CA ARG A 361 3.18 21.29 19.42
C ARG A 361 3.14 22.63 18.69
N GLU A 362 3.14 23.75 19.42
CA GLU A 362 3.10 25.08 18.83
C GLU A 362 4.43 25.45 18.13
N VAL A 363 5.57 24.98 18.66
CA VAL A 363 6.87 25.03 17.96
C VAL A 363 6.84 24.17 16.69
N GLU A 364 6.38 22.91 16.79
CA GLU A 364 6.28 21.99 15.64
C GLU A 364 5.45 22.60 14.49
N ARG A 365 4.36 23.30 14.84
CA ARG A 365 3.47 24.00 13.91
C ARG A 365 4.13 25.24 13.29
N GLN A 366 4.71 26.14 14.09
CA GLN A 366 5.35 27.36 13.58
C GLN A 366 6.62 27.06 12.76
N PHE A 367 7.37 26.02 13.13
CA PHE A 367 8.62 25.62 12.48
C PHE A 367 8.45 25.17 11.03
N GLU A 368 7.29 24.67 10.64
CA GLU A 368 6.96 24.31 9.24
C GLU A 368 7.31 25.44 8.25
N SER A 369 6.99 26.69 8.61
CA SER A 369 7.25 27.87 7.79
C SER A 369 8.76 28.17 7.62
N VAL A 370 9.56 27.89 8.65
CA VAL A 370 11.02 28.07 8.66
C VAL A 370 11.69 26.93 7.90
N LYS A 371 11.30 25.69 8.18
CA LYS A 371 11.80 24.47 7.55
C LYS A 371 11.70 24.53 6.03
N ARG A 372 10.59 25.03 5.46
CA ARG A 372 10.43 25.16 3.99
C ARG A 372 11.52 26.01 3.33
N LYS A 373 12.08 27.00 4.04
CA LYS A 373 13.02 27.99 3.49
C LYS A 373 14.46 27.86 4.01
N PHE A 374 14.70 27.01 5.00
CA PHE A 374 16.00 26.90 5.67
C PHE A 374 17.12 26.39 4.75
N ASP A 375 18.23 27.14 4.65
CA ASP A 375 19.42 26.79 3.86
C ASP A 375 20.64 26.38 4.71
N GLY A 376 20.59 26.58 6.03
CA GLY A 376 21.71 26.39 6.94
C GLY A 376 22.10 27.65 7.72
N SER A 377 21.58 28.83 7.35
CA SER A 377 21.97 30.13 7.93
C SER A 377 20.92 30.80 8.84
N GLN A 378 19.63 30.52 8.64
CA GLN A 378 18.56 31.25 9.34
C GLN A 378 18.40 30.81 10.80
N LYS A 379 17.97 31.74 11.65
CA LYS A 379 17.37 31.43 12.96
C LYS A 379 15.88 31.13 12.80
N ALA A 380 15.32 30.27 13.65
CA ALA A 380 13.86 30.18 13.82
C ALA A 380 13.41 31.09 14.96
N VAL A 381 12.21 31.66 14.85
CA VAL A 381 11.57 32.43 15.93
C VAL A 381 10.15 31.93 16.09
N PHE A 382 9.77 31.57 17.30
CA PHE A 382 8.44 31.06 17.65
C PHE A 382 7.78 32.00 18.64
N ASN A 383 6.49 32.28 18.47
CA ASN A 383 5.71 33.05 19.44
C ASN A 383 5.15 32.06 20.48
N LEU A 384 5.73 32.02 21.67
CA LEU A 384 5.34 31.14 22.78
C LEU A 384 4.88 32.02 23.95
N ARG A 385 3.57 32.19 24.11
CA ARG A 385 3.02 33.15 25.08
C ARG A 385 2.98 32.61 26.50
N GLY A 386 3.23 33.47 27.48
CA GLY A 386 3.04 33.16 28.91
C GLY A 386 4.16 32.33 29.54
N LEU A 387 5.36 32.33 28.95
CA LEU A 387 6.61 31.98 29.62
C LEU A 387 7.32 33.29 30.05
N PRO A 388 8.10 33.29 31.14
CA PRO A 388 8.90 34.46 31.52
C PRO A 388 10.03 34.74 30.51
N ASP A 389 10.53 35.97 30.52
CA ASP A 389 11.76 36.33 29.79
C ASP A 389 12.96 35.60 30.41
N ALA A 390 13.63 34.78 29.60
CA ALA A 390 14.86 34.07 29.94
C ALA A 390 15.83 34.15 28.74
N PRO A 391 16.62 35.25 28.63
CA PRO A 391 17.46 35.51 27.46
C PRO A 391 18.50 34.42 27.17
N GLU A 392 18.95 33.69 28.21
CA GLU A 392 19.98 32.63 28.07
C GLU A 392 19.46 31.38 27.37
N CYS A 393 18.22 30.95 27.62
CA CYS A 393 17.63 29.85 26.86
C CYS A 393 17.16 30.29 25.45
N GLY A 394 16.94 31.59 25.26
CA GLY A 394 16.51 32.23 24.01
C GLY A 394 15.10 32.83 24.03
N MET A 395 14.51 33.02 25.21
CA MET A 395 13.14 33.47 25.42
C MET A 395 13.07 34.96 25.79
N ILE A 396 12.44 35.80 24.95
CA ILE A 396 12.28 37.26 25.17
C ILE A 396 10.95 37.73 24.56
N GLN A 397 10.12 38.45 25.32
CA GLN A 397 8.87 39.10 24.90
C GLN A 397 7.91 38.17 24.13
N ASP A 398 7.45 37.10 24.78
CA ASP A 398 6.64 36.03 24.19
C ASP A 398 7.28 35.34 22.95
N ARG A 399 8.61 35.50 22.72
CA ARG A 399 9.31 34.91 21.57
C ARG A 399 10.50 34.05 21.97
N PHE A 400 10.48 32.81 21.50
CA PHE A 400 11.58 31.86 21.61
C PHE A 400 12.41 31.86 20.32
N THR A 401 13.73 32.07 20.43
CA THR A 401 14.65 32.10 19.28
C THR A 401 15.54 30.85 19.25
N LEU A 402 15.46 30.09 18.16
CA LEU A 402 16.33 28.97 17.86
C LEU A 402 17.46 29.44 16.92
N ASP A 403 18.72 29.35 17.35
CA ASP A 403 19.85 29.65 16.47
C ASP A 403 20.02 28.62 15.34
N ALA A 404 20.79 28.99 14.32
CA ALA A 404 20.95 28.17 13.11
C ALA A 404 21.55 26.78 13.38
N ASP A 405 22.35 26.59 14.44
CA ASP A 405 22.95 25.29 14.77
C ASP A 405 21.99 24.38 15.55
N ASN A 406 21.08 24.96 16.33
CA ASN A 406 19.92 24.24 16.86
C ASN A 406 18.91 23.91 15.74
N VAL A 407 18.72 24.78 14.74
CA VAL A 407 17.92 24.46 13.54
C VAL A 407 18.55 23.30 12.75
N LYS A 408 19.87 23.30 12.50
CA LYS A 408 20.59 22.17 11.87
C LYS A 408 20.37 20.86 12.63
N ARG A 409 20.49 20.89 13.95
CA ARG A 409 20.26 19.72 14.82
C ARG A 409 18.83 19.16 14.76
N ALA A 410 17.84 19.94 14.37
CA ALA A 410 16.49 19.41 14.10
C ALA A 410 16.44 18.50 12.86
N PHE A 411 17.31 18.73 11.87
CA PHE A 411 17.40 17.90 10.66
C PHE A 411 18.35 16.71 10.81
N ASP A 412 19.40 16.81 11.64
CA ASP A 412 20.48 15.82 11.68
C ASP A 412 20.02 14.36 11.90
N PRO A 413 19.01 14.03 12.74
CA PRO A 413 18.49 12.66 12.84
C PRO A 413 17.88 12.15 11.53
N SER A 414 17.12 13.00 10.84
CA SER A 414 16.49 12.63 9.57
C SER A 414 17.53 12.49 8.45
N ILE A 415 18.44 13.46 8.33
CA ILE A 415 19.53 13.40 7.34
C ILE A 415 20.42 12.18 7.55
N THR A 416 20.69 11.80 8.81
CA THR A 416 21.48 10.60 9.13
C THR A 416 20.77 9.32 8.69
N LYS A 417 19.46 9.19 8.95
CA LYS A 417 18.66 8.06 8.46
C LYS A 417 18.66 7.98 6.93
N ILE A 418 18.37 9.09 6.24
CA ILE A 418 18.35 9.18 4.77
C ILE A 418 19.70 8.76 4.16
N ILE A 419 20.83 9.25 4.70
CA ILE A 419 22.17 8.87 4.25
C ILE A 419 22.42 7.36 4.48
N SER A 420 21.98 6.80 5.61
CA SER A 420 22.10 5.37 5.91
C SER A 420 21.33 4.50 4.90
N MET A 421 20.09 4.89 4.54
CA MET A 421 19.29 4.20 3.53
C MET A 421 19.98 4.20 2.16
N ILE A 422 20.45 5.37 1.71
CA ILE A 422 21.12 5.56 0.41
C ILE A 422 22.43 4.76 0.35
N ASP A 423 23.29 4.89 1.37
CA ASP A 423 24.55 4.15 1.45
C ASP A 423 24.34 2.64 1.41
N SER A 424 23.30 2.16 2.09
CA SER A 424 22.92 0.74 2.15
C SER A 424 22.42 0.23 0.80
N ALA A 425 21.59 1.00 0.09
CA ALA A 425 21.12 0.65 -1.25
C ALA A 425 22.27 0.59 -2.26
N ILE A 426 23.16 1.60 -2.27
CA ILE A 426 24.39 1.60 -3.08
C ILE A 426 25.25 0.37 -2.78
N ALA A 427 25.40 0.02 -1.50
CA ALA A 427 26.17 -1.16 -1.08
C ALA A 427 25.50 -2.49 -1.50
N ARG A 428 24.17 -2.59 -1.47
CA ARG A 428 23.41 -3.76 -1.96
C ARG A 428 23.58 -3.93 -3.48
N ILE A 429 23.33 -2.87 -4.25
CA ILE A 429 23.48 -2.86 -5.73
C ILE A 429 24.90 -3.29 -6.13
N ALA A 430 25.93 -2.61 -5.61
CA ALA A 430 27.33 -2.94 -5.91
C ALA A 430 27.76 -4.34 -5.41
N SER A 431 27.03 -4.94 -4.45
CA SER A 431 27.27 -6.32 -3.98
C SER A 431 26.42 -7.36 -4.70
N ARG A 432 25.36 -6.95 -5.40
CA ARG A 432 24.62 -7.78 -6.36
C ARG A 432 25.41 -7.89 -7.66
N SER A 433 25.81 -6.76 -8.24
CA SER A 433 26.56 -6.73 -9.50
C SER A 433 27.89 -7.49 -9.45
N ARG A 434 28.64 -7.39 -8.35
CA ARG A 434 29.85 -8.20 -8.12
C ARG A 434 29.61 -9.71 -8.04
N ARG A 435 28.41 -10.17 -7.67
CA ARG A 435 28.03 -11.61 -7.70
C ARG A 435 27.61 -12.05 -9.09
N GLU A 436 26.99 -11.15 -9.86
CA GLU A 436 26.52 -11.37 -11.23
C GLU A 436 27.62 -11.22 -12.29
N GLY A 437 28.80 -10.71 -11.91
CA GLY A 437 29.88 -10.36 -12.85
C GLY A 437 29.62 -9.07 -13.64
N THR A 438 28.66 -8.25 -13.22
CA THR A 438 28.25 -7.00 -13.89
C THR A 438 28.87 -5.77 -13.22
N THR A 439 28.87 -4.65 -13.95
CA THR A 439 29.39 -3.34 -13.47
C THR A 439 28.29 -2.42 -12.94
N GLY A 440 27.16 -2.97 -12.49
CA GLY A 440 26.02 -2.18 -12.00
C GLY A 440 26.39 -1.30 -10.79
N GLN A 441 26.00 -0.04 -10.87
CA GLN A 441 26.23 1.02 -9.89
C GLN A 441 24.98 1.92 -9.82
N VAL A 442 25.02 3.02 -9.07
CA VAL A 442 23.95 4.05 -9.09
C VAL A 442 24.47 5.26 -9.85
N ASP A 443 23.86 5.60 -10.98
CA ASP A 443 24.34 6.65 -11.87
C ASP A 443 23.74 8.04 -11.53
N GLU A 444 22.58 8.09 -10.87
CA GLU A 444 21.96 9.33 -10.39
C GLU A 444 21.05 9.10 -9.17
N ILE A 445 21.02 10.07 -8.23
CA ILE A 445 20.06 10.13 -7.12
C ILE A 445 19.01 11.19 -7.45
N LEU A 446 17.75 10.77 -7.53
CA LEU A 446 16.59 11.62 -7.81
C LEU A 446 15.84 11.92 -6.52
N LEU A 447 15.95 13.16 -6.04
CA LEU A 447 15.21 13.61 -4.86
C LEU A 447 13.81 14.10 -5.26
N VAL A 448 12.78 13.50 -4.67
CA VAL A 448 11.36 13.82 -4.87
C VAL A 448 10.63 13.95 -3.53
N GLY A 449 9.32 14.23 -3.54
CA GLY A 449 8.54 14.48 -2.33
C GLY A 449 8.73 15.88 -1.72
N GLY A 450 7.74 16.35 -0.96
CA GLY A 450 7.71 17.72 -0.45
C GLY A 450 8.86 18.10 0.49
N GLY A 451 9.41 17.14 1.23
CA GLY A 451 10.59 17.35 2.08
C GLY A 451 11.89 17.59 1.30
N SER A 452 11.99 17.08 0.07
CA SER A 452 13.15 17.36 -0.81
C SER A 452 13.20 18.81 -1.29
N GLN A 453 12.12 19.58 -1.11
CA GLN A 453 12.09 21.00 -1.48
C GLN A 453 12.96 21.87 -0.56
N ASN A 454 13.34 21.39 0.63
CA ASN A 454 14.18 22.14 1.57
C ASN A 454 15.62 22.34 1.03
N PRO A 455 16.14 23.59 0.99
CA PRO A 455 17.50 23.86 0.49
C PRO A 455 18.63 23.18 1.30
N TYR A 456 18.56 23.20 2.63
CA TYR A 456 19.59 22.63 3.51
C TYR A 456 19.76 21.11 3.36
N LEU A 457 18.66 20.36 3.35
CA LEU A 457 18.65 18.92 3.18
C LEU A 457 19.29 18.53 1.83
N ARG A 458 18.88 19.19 0.73
CA ARG A 458 19.50 18.98 -0.58
C ARG A 458 20.99 19.31 -0.59
N SER A 459 21.42 20.36 0.11
CA SER A 459 22.85 20.73 0.15
C SER A 459 23.68 19.69 0.90
N ARG A 460 23.17 19.13 2.02
CA ARG A 460 23.84 18.03 2.75
C ARG A 460 23.93 16.74 1.92
N LEU A 461 22.88 16.37 1.18
CA LEU A 461 22.92 15.19 0.28
C LEU A 461 23.86 15.41 -0.92
N ARG A 462 23.83 16.58 -1.57
CA ARG A 462 24.78 16.95 -2.64
C ARG A 462 26.22 16.93 -2.17
N GLN A 463 26.51 17.55 -1.03
CA GLN A 463 27.84 17.56 -0.42
C GLN A 463 28.36 16.12 -0.22
N ARG A 464 27.49 15.19 0.16
CA ARG A 464 27.84 13.79 0.41
C ARG A 464 28.15 12.99 -0.87
N TYR A 465 27.29 13.05 -1.88
CA TYR A 465 27.36 12.16 -3.05
C TYR A 465 27.89 12.82 -4.33
N ASP A 466 27.64 14.11 -4.52
CA ASP A 466 27.99 14.87 -5.73
C ASP A 466 29.34 15.60 -5.60
N THR A 467 29.75 15.97 -4.38
CA THR A 467 30.96 16.78 -4.13
C THR A 467 32.11 16.05 -3.44
N ASN A 468 31.88 15.40 -2.28
CA ASN A 468 32.98 14.99 -1.39
C ASN A 468 33.36 13.49 -1.45
N PHE A 469 32.51 12.64 -2.04
CA PHE A 469 32.75 11.18 -2.24
C PHE A 469 33.12 10.38 -0.97
N TYR A 470 32.69 10.84 0.21
CA TYR A 470 32.72 10.04 1.43
C TYR A 470 31.55 9.04 1.42
N GLY A 471 31.76 7.79 1.83
CA GLY A 471 30.69 6.80 2.03
C GLY A 471 30.94 5.44 1.39
N SER A 472 29.85 4.71 1.09
CA SER A 472 29.90 3.44 0.35
C SER A 472 30.15 3.64 -1.14
N ALA A 473 29.67 4.76 -1.71
CA ALA A 473 30.07 5.22 -3.05
C ALA A 473 31.50 5.75 -3.02
N ARG A 474 32.39 5.14 -3.81
CA ARG A 474 33.78 5.61 -4.06
C ARG A 474 33.90 6.42 -5.36
N TYR A 475 32.81 7.03 -5.80
CA TYR A 475 32.65 7.70 -7.08
C TYR A 475 31.57 8.79 -6.95
N ARG A 476 31.51 9.68 -7.94
CA ARG A 476 30.51 10.75 -8.00
C ARG A 476 29.15 10.19 -8.38
N ILE A 477 28.12 10.52 -7.59
CA ILE A 477 26.72 10.28 -7.94
C ILE A 477 26.01 11.64 -7.93
N PRO A 478 25.61 12.19 -9.09
CA PRO A 478 24.81 13.40 -9.18
C PRO A 478 23.53 13.29 -8.34
N VAL A 479 23.17 14.38 -7.65
CA VAL A 479 21.95 14.47 -6.83
C VAL A 479 21.05 15.55 -7.41
N SER A 480 20.09 15.15 -8.23
CA SER A 480 19.14 16.07 -8.85
C SER A 480 17.83 16.16 -8.07
N HIS A 481 17.02 17.15 -8.44
CA HIS A 481 15.72 17.45 -7.87
C HIS A 481 14.92 18.10 -9.01
N PRO A 482 14.05 17.35 -9.72
CA PRO A 482 13.38 17.84 -10.92
C PRO A 482 12.56 19.11 -10.64
N THR A 483 12.52 20.05 -11.59
CA THR A 483 11.77 21.31 -11.43
C THR A 483 10.28 21.07 -11.19
N SER A 484 9.72 19.99 -11.77
CA SER A 484 8.34 19.55 -11.56
C SER A 484 8.07 18.96 -10.17
N ALA A 485 9.09 18.60 -9.39
CA ALA A 485 8.93 18.24 -7.97
C ALA A 485 8.90 19.47 -7.04
N ALA A 486 9.24 20.67 -7.56
CA ALA A 486 9.33 21.91 -6.77
C ALA A 486 7.99 22.61 -6.50
N THR A 487 6.89 22.17 -7.13
CA THR A 487 5.56 22.82 -7.08
C THR A 487 4.47 21.76 -6.90
N GLY A 488 3.66 21.87 -5.84
CA GLY A 488 2.44 21.06 -5.60
C GLY A 488 2.56 19.59 -6.02
N SER A 489 3.29 18.78 -5.25
CA SER A 489 3.97 17.56 -5.73
C SER A 489 3.07 16.37 -6.10
N THR A 490 2.21 16.54 -7.12
CA THR A 490 1.39 15.52 -7.78
C THR A 490 2.20 14.53 -8.62
N THR A 491 3.54 14.61 -8.58
CA THR A 491 4.49 13.66 -9.18
C THR A 491 4.16 12.20 -8.85
N VAL A 492 3.73 11.91 -7.62
CA VAL A 492 3.37 10.55 -7.18
C VAL A 492 2.02 10.12 -7.78
N SER A 493 0.96 10.91 -7.62
CA SER A 493 -0.39 10.56 -8.15
C SER A 493 -0.45 10.54 -9.69
N ARG A 494 0.28 11.41 -10.38
CA ARG A 494 0.37 11.40 -11.86
C ARG A 494 1.31 10.31 -12.37
N GLY A 495 2.34 9.97 -11.59
CA GLY A 495 3.24 8.84 -11.85
C GLY A 495 2.56 7.47 -11.74
N ALA A 496 1.63 7.35 -10.79
CA ALA A 496 0.78 6.17 -10.61
C ALA A 496 -0.04 5.86 -11.87
N LEU A 497 -0.76 6.84 -12.40
CA LEU A 497 -1.53 6.73 -13.64
C LEU A 497 -0.68 6.24 -14.85
N LEU A 498 0.63 6.51 -14.86
CA LEU A 498 1.56 6.02 -15.87
C LEU A 498 1.91 4.54 -15.66
N LEU A 499 2.16 4.11 -14.40
CA LEU A 499 2.35 2.68 -14.07
C LEU A 499 1.10 1.85 -14.36
N ALA A 500 -0.09 2.40 -14.05
CA ALA A 500 -1.38 1.74 -14.23
C ALA A 500 -1.71 1.42 -15.70
N ALA A 501 -1.25 2.30 -16.60
CA ALA A 501 -1.57 2.25 -18.02
C ALA A 501 -0.56 1.47 -18.88
N ASP A 502 0.70 1.32 -18.44
CA ASP A 502 1.67 0.39 -19.04
C ASP A 502 2.19 -0.64 -18.02
N LYS A 503 1.52 -1.79 -17.97
CA LYS A 503 1.86 -2.91 -17.08
C LYS A 503 3.22 -3.54 -17.39
N ASP A 504 3.70 -3.40 -18.63
CA ASP A 504 4.97 -3.95 -19.08
C ASP A 504 6.15 -3.01 -18.79
N LEU A 505 5.89 -1.77 -18.35
CA LEU A 505 6.90 -0.78 -17.94
C LEU A 505 7.91 -1.38 -16.96
N VAL A 506 7.46 -2.25 -16.06
CA VAL A 506 8.31 -3.04 -15.16
C VAL A 506 8.62 -4.40 -15.79
N THR A 507 9.87 -4.60 -16.22
CA THR A 507 10.33 -5.86 -16.82
C THR A 507 10.67 -6.92 -15.78
N GLU A 508 11.45 -6.53 -14.75
CA GLU A 508 11.89 -7.41 -13.67
C GLU A 508 11.73 -6.73 -12.30
N ARG A 509 11.43 -7.52 -11.26
CA ARG A 509 11.33 -7.08 -9.86
C ARG A 509 12.34 -7.80 -8.97
N VAL A 510 12.75 -7.16 -7.88
CA VAL A 510 13.56 -7.82 -6.84
C VAL A 510 12.63 -8.33 -5.75
N VAL A 511 12.62 -9.64 -5.55
CA VAL A 511 11.83 -10.32 -4.52
C VAL A 511 12.26 -9.84 -3.14
N ARG A 512 11.30 -9.31 -2.37
CA ARG A 512 11.53 -8.87 -0.98
C ARG A 512 11.36 -10.00 0.03
N ARG A 513 10.26 -10.77 -0.08
CA ARG A 513 9.95 -11.93 0.75
C ARG A 513 10.21 -13.23 0.00
N GLY A 514 11.05 -14.09 0.54
CA GLY A 514 11.25 -15.44 0.05
C GLY A 514 10.22 -16.42 0.60
N TYR A 515 9.99 -17.49 -0.14
CA TYR A 515 9.03 -18.56 0.17
C TYR A 515 9.71 -19.92 0.06
N CYS A 516 9.55 -20.77 1.07
CA CYS A 516 10.12 -22.12 1.14
C CYS A 516 9.11 -23.14 1.64
N VAL A 517 9.34 -24.40 1.27
CA VAL A 517 8.60 -25.57 1.76
C VAL A 517 9.46 -26.34 2.79
N GLY A 518 8.80 -26.97 3.76
CA GLY A 518 9.49 -27.84 4.73
C GLY A 518 9.68 -29.27 4.22
N ARG A 519 10.90 -29.80 4.28
CA ARG A 519 11.27 -31.13 3.75
C ARG A 519 11.96 -31.97 4.83
N LEU A 520 11.49 -33.20 5.04
CA LEU A 520 12.24 -34.19 5.83
C LEU A 520 13.33 -34.79 4.94
N GLU A 521 14.56 -34.30 5.07
CA GLU A 521 15.72 -34.76 4.29
C GLU A 521 16.66 -35.64 5.12
N GLU A 522 17.35 -36.56 4.47
CA GLU A 522 18.34 -37.44 5.08
C GLU A 522 19.63 -36.70 5.47
N LEU A 523 20.41 -37.30 6.37
CA LEU A 523 21.63 -36.71 6.92
C LEU A 523 22.77 -36.64 5.89
N GLY A 524 22.76 -35.57 5.10
CA GLY A 524 23.88 -35.18 4.24
C GLY A 524 25.12 -34.72 5.02
N LYS A 525 26.06 -34.07 4.33
CA LYS A 525 27.36 -33.65 4.92
C LYS A 525 27.26 -32.61 6.05
N ARG A 526 26.09 -31.96 6.23
CA ARG A 526 25.85 -30.94 7.26
C ARG A 526 25.47 -31.62 8.57
N ARG A 527 26.12 -31.24 9.68
CA ARG A 527 25.77 -31.72 11.02
C ARG A 527 24.62 -30.91 11.59
N TYR A 528 23.66 -31.59 12.20
CA TYR A 528 22.54 -31.00 12.92
C TYR A 528 22.55 -31.47 14.39
N PRO A 529 21.83 -30.79 15.31
CA PRO A 529 21.68 -31.22 16.69
C PRO A 529 20.97 -32.59 16.83
N ARG A 530 20.92 -33.18 18.03
CA ARG A 530 20.26 -34.48 18.23
C ARG A 530 18.75 -34.36 18.33
N GLU A 531 18.30 -33.23 18.87
CA GLU A 531 16.92 -32.80 19.03
C GLU A 531 16.21 -32.50 17.71
N SER A 532 16.94 -32.34 16.60
CA SER A 532 16.39 -32.13 15.26
C SER A 532 16.16 -33.43 14.47
N LEU A 533 16.38 -34.60 15.09
CA LEU A 533 16.40 -35.91 14.42
C LEU A 533 15.06 -36.63 14.51
N HIS A 534 14.25 -36.49 13.48
CA HIS A 534 13.02 -37.25 13.28
C HIS A 534 13.36 -38.65 12.76
N THR A 535 12.69 -39.68 13.29
CA THR A 535 12.82 -41.06 12.78
C THR A 535 11.55 -41.41 12.02
N SER A 536 11.68 -41.72 10.73
CA SER A 536 10.53 -42.04 9.86
C SER A 536 9.94 -43.40 10.21
N GLU A 537 8.63 -43.48 10.35
CA GLU A 537 7.91 -44.74 10.57
C GLU A 537 7.97 -45.66 9.35
N GLN A 538 7.98 -45.07 8.16
CA GLN A 538 7.96 -45.76 6.87
C GLN A 538 9.20 -46.64 6.63
N ASP A 539 10.40 -46.14 6.95
CA ASP A 539 11.66 -46.84 6.66
C ASP A 539 12.70 -46.84 7.79
N GLY A 540 12.36 -46.28 8.97
CA GLY A 540 13.25 -46.21 10.13
C GLY A 540 14.42 -45.24 9.98
N GLN A 541 14.55 -44.52 8.86
CA GLN A 541 15.68 -43.61 8.64
C GLN A 541 15.54 -42.31 9.45
N LYS A 542 16.69 -41.74 9.78
CA LYS A 542 16.78 -40.46 10.52
C LYS A 542 16.91 -39.29 9.57
N ARG A 543 15.96 -38.36 9.68
CA ARG A 543 15.81 -37.19 8.83
C ARG A 543 15.72 -35.92 9.68
N VAL A 544 15.97 -34.77 9.06
CA VAL A 544 15.82 -33.45 9.68
C VAL A 544 14.82 -32.65 8.88
N TYR A 545 14.00 -31.84 9.54
CA TYR A 545 13.03 -30.98 8.87
C TYR A 545 13.70 -29.67 8.42
N LEU A 546 13.91 -29.53 7.11
CA LEU A 546 14.76 -28.51 6.49
C LEU A 546 14.00 -27.55 5.57
N SER A 547 14.49 -26.32 5.50
CA SER A 547 14.07 -25.30 4.52
C SER A 547 14.45 -25.68 3.09
N LYS A 548 13.52 -25.51 2.15
CA LYS A 548 13.79 -25.61 0.72
C LYS A 548 13.12 -24.46 -0.04
N PHE A 549 13.90 -23.46 -0.46
CA PHE A 549 13.35 -22.23 -1.07
C PHE A 549 12.90 -22.45 -2.52
N LEU A 550 11.65 -22.10 -2.78
CA LEU A 550 11.06 -21.94 -4.11
C LEU A 550 11.47 -20.58 -4.68
N ILE A 551 11.25 -19.51 -3.91
CA ILE A 551 11.61 -18.13 -4.29
C ILE A 551 12.45 -17.54 -3.16
N ARG A 552 13.57 -16.88 -3.46
CA ARG A 552 14.51 -16.35 -2.44
C ARG A 552 14.40 -14.83 -2.28
N PRO A 553 14.64 -14.26 -1.08
CA PRO A 553 14.84 -12.83 -0.94
C PRO A 553 16.01 -12.38 -1.82
N GLN A 554 15.93 -11.18 -2.39
CA GLN A 554 16.88 -10.62 -3.35
C GLN A 554 16.99 -11.38 -4.69
N GLN A 555 16.13 -12.36 -4.98
CA GLN A 555 16.01 -12.97 -6.31
C GLN A 555 15.39 -11.96 -7.29
N ILE A 556 15.89 -11.92 -8.53
CA ILE A 556 15.25 -11.17 -9.62
C ILE A 556 14.25 -12.10 -10.30
N ILE A 557 13.02 -11.63 -10.50
CA ILE A 557 11.98 -12.36 -11.23
C ILE A 557 11.36 -11.48 -12.32
N PRO A 558 10.91 -12.03 -13.47
CA PRO A 558 10.10 -11.30 -14.43
C PRO A 558 8.81 -10.79 -13.80
N ALA A 559 8.34 -9.62 -14.26
CA ALA A 559 7.10 -9.01 -13.76
C ALA A 559 6.00 -8.91 -14.84
N ASN A 560 6.38 -8.97 -16.11
CA ASN A 560 5.50 -8.91 -17.28
C ASN A 560 5.14 -10.29 -17.86
N ARG A 561 5.56 -11.39 -17.21
CA ARG A 561 5.22 -12.76 -17.59
C ARG A 561 5.22 -13.68 -16.36
N PRO A 562 4.49 -14.80 -16.36
CA PRO A 562 4.51 -15.77 -15.27
C PRO A 562 5.93 -16.23 -14.93
N PHE A 563 6.27 -16.22 -13.64
CA PHE A 563 7.50 -16.78 -13.10
C PHE A 563 7.18 -18.07 -12.36
N ARG A 564 7.81 -19.20 -12.73
CA ARG A 564 7.60 -20.50 -12.09
C ARG A 564 8.89 -21.07 -11.51
N GLU A 565 8.81 -21.52 -10.26
CA GLU A 565 9.82 -22.34 -9.58
C GLU A 565 9.15 -23.59 -9.00
N SER A 566 9.93 -24.64 -8.73
CA SER A 566 9.40 -25.89 -8.16
C SER A 566 10.41 -26.68 -7.35
N VAL A 567 9.89 -27.51 -6.43
CA VAL A 567 10.65 -28.43 -5.59
C VAL A 567 10.06 -29.83 -5.72
N ARG A 568 10.85 -30.75 -6.27
CA ARG A 568 10.55 -32.19 -6.24
C ARG A 568 10.96 -32.82 -4.92
N GLY A 569 10.24 -33.86 -4.52
CA GLY A 569 10.50 -34.68 -3.34
C GLY A 569 9.68 -35.97 -3.38
N TRP A 570 9.58 -36.64 -2.24
CA TRP A 570 8.77 -37.85 -2.07
C TRP A 570 7.96 -37.81 -0.76
N ARG A 571 6.87 -38.59 -0.69
CA ARG A 571 6.06 -38.84 0.52
C ARG A 571 5.80 -40.34 0.64
N GLY A 572 5.74 -40.84 1.88
CA GLY A 572 5.42 -42.23 2.17
C GLY A 572 4.01 -42.36 2.75
N LEU A 573 3.05 -42.83 1.94
CA LEU A 573 1.64 -42.95 2.32
C LEU A 573 1.36 -44.29 3.00
N LEU A 574 1.32 -44.30 4.33
CA LEU A 574 0.94 -45.47 5.14
C LEU A 574 -0.52 -45.85 4.90
N MET A 575 -0.80 -47.14 4.69
CA MET A 575 -2.14 -47.63 4.31
C MET A 575 -3.18 -47.41 5.40
N ASP A 576 -2.76 -47.46 6.66
CA ASP A 576 -3.58 -47.22 7.86
C ASP A 576 -3.75 -45.73 8.21
N CYS A 577 -3.10 -44.82 7.44
CA CYS A 577 -3.33 -43.38 7.51
C CYS A 577 -4.34 -42.86 6.48
N ALA A 578 -5.05 -43.75 5.77
CA ALA A 578 -6.19 -43.37 4.95
C ALA A 578 -7.42 -43.05 5.81
N ASP A 579 -8.21 -42.04 5.42
CA ASP A 579 -9.48 -41.73 6.07
C ASP A 579 -10.55 -42.79 5.83
N GLU A 580 -11.72 -42.62 6.46
CA GLU A 580 -12.89 -43.52 6.28
C GLU A 580 -13.40 -43.62 4.83
N ASN A 581 -12.98 -42.70 3.95
CA ASN A 581 -13.31 -42.66 2.52
C ASN A 581 -12.17 -43.20 1.64
N GLY A 582 -11.09 -43.75 2.22
CA GLY A 582 -9.93 -44.26 1.49
C GLY A 582 -9.07 -43.14 0.86
N ARG A 583 -8.97 -41.99 1.50
CA ARG A 583 -8.17 -40.84 1.05
C ARG A 583 -6.97 -40.62 1.98
N TRP A 584 -5.81 -40.38 1.40
CA TRP A 584 -4.63 -39.92 2.15
C TRP A 584 -4.54 -38.40 2.06
N GLU A 585 -4.47 -37.75 3.23
CA GLU A 585 -4.13 -36.33 3.33
C GLU A 585 -2.61 -36.15 3.17
N ILE A 586 -2.21 -35.13 2.42
CA ILE A 586 -0.82 -34.67 2.34
C ILE A 586 -0.82 -33.17 2.66
N VAL A 587 -0.09 -32.81 3.71
CA VAL A 587 0.04 -31.44 4.22
C VAL A 587 1.43 -30.91 3.86
N GLU A 588 1.46 -29.85 3.05
CA GLU A 588 2.69 -29.14 2.67
C GLU A 588 2.73 -27.77 3.35
N HIS A 589 3.47 -27.70 4.46
CA HIS A 589 3.68 -26.46 5.21
C HIS A 589 4.52 -25.47 4.39
N LEU A 590 3.96 -24.28 4.21
CA LEU A 590 4.61 -23.14 3.59
C LEU A 590 5.25 -22.25 4.65
N TYR A 591 6.41 -21.69 4.31
CA TYR A 591 7.17 -20.80 5.17
C TYR A 591 7.67 -19.59 4.36
N TYR A 592 7.91 -18.48 5.05
CA TYR A 592 8.50 -17.28 4.45
C TYR A 592 9.66 -16.72 5.27
N SER A 593 10.48 -15.90 4.61
CA SER A 593 11.52 -15.10 5.27
C SER A 593 11.79 -13.82 4.48
N ASP A 594 12.08 -12.73 5.19
CA ASP A 594 12.50 -11.45 4.58
C ASP A 594 14.04 -11.28 4.61
N THR A 595 14.78 -12.14 5.31
CA THR A 595 16.26 -12.04 5.42
C THR A 595 17.03 -13.31 5.03
N ILE A 596 16.43 -14.49 5.11
CA ILE A 596 17.10 -15.78 4.89
C ILE A 596 16.78 -16.35 3.50
N ALA A 597 17.81 -16.81 2.79
CA ALA A 597 17.72 -17.33 1.42
C ALA A 597 18.30 -18.76 1.25
N ASN A 598 18.70 -19.41 2.35
CA ASN A 598 19.47 -20.66 2.30
C ASN A 598 18.60 -21.90 2.53
N ASP A 599 18.73 -22.86 1.62
CA ASP A 599 18.22 -24.22 1.79
C ASP A 599 18.97 -24.96 2.92
N GLY A 600 18.37 -26.05 3.41
CA GLY A 600 19.01 -26.97 4.34
C GLY A 600 19.19 -26.41 5.75
N LEU A 601 18.34 -25.46 6.17
CA LEU A 601 18.28 -24.96 7.55
C LEU A 601 17.20 -25.72 8.32
N TRP A 602 17.53 -26.19 9.51
CA TRP A 602 16.57 -26.84 10.40
C TRP A 602 15.47 -25.85 10.81
N LEU A 603 14.22 -26.12 10.40
CA LEU A 603 13.10 -25.19 10.54
C LEU A 603 12.64 -25.01 11.99
N GLU A 604 12.67 -26.07 12.79
CA GLU A 604 12.24 -26.06 14.20
C GLU A 604 13.31 -25.42 15.12
N LYS A 605 14.36 -24.82 14.56
CA LYS A 605 15.45 -24.19 15.31
C LYS A 605 14.97 -22.90 15.98
N PRO A 606 15.09 -22.76 17.32
CA PRO A 606 14.73 -21.51 18.01
C PRO A 606 15.48 -20.29 17.48
N GLY A 607 14.76 -19.18 17.31
CA GLY A 607 15.31 -17.90 16.84
C GLY A 607 15.80 -17.91 15.40
N LEU A 608 15.20 -18.75 14.53
CA LEU A 608 15.38 -18.68 13.08
C LEU A 608 14.39 -17.68 12.48
N ASP A 609 14.86 -16.78 11.61
CA ASP A 609 14.00 -15.87 10.84
C ASP A 609 13.41 -16.58 9.62
N ILE A 610 12.68 -17.67 9.86
CA ILE A 610 11.80 -18.33 8.89
C ILE A 610 10.49 -18.60 9.63
N HIS A 611 9.39 -18.06 9.11
CA HIS A 611 8.08 -18.05 9.76
C HIS A 611 7.13 -18.96 8.99
N GLU A 612 6.32 -19.73 9.70
CA GLU A 612 5.28 -20.56 9.07
C GLU A 612 4.12 -19.69 8.57
N MET A 613 3.39 -20.17 7.56
CA MET A 613 2.21 -19.52 7.00
C MET A 613 0.95 -20.19 7.56
N ASP A 614 -0.05 -19.40 7.98
CA ASP A 614 -1.19 -19.87 8.79
C ASP A 614 -2.04 -20.97 8.15
N ASN A 615 -1.98 -21.13 6.81
CA ASN A 615 -2.67 -22.17 6.06
C ASN A 615 -1.69 -22.98 5.20
N PRO A 616 -1.35 -24.23 5.58
CA PRO A 616 -0.55 -25.12 4.74
C PRO A 616 -1.34 -25.59 3.50
N ILE A 617 -0.64 -26.04 2.46
CA ILE A 617 -1.29 -26.64 1.29
C ILE A 617 -1.72 -28.07 1.67
N VAL A 618 -3.00 -28.24 1.97
CA VAL A 618 -3.62 -29.55 2.26
C VAL A 618 -4.26 -30.10 0.99
N PHE A 619 -3.85 -31.28 0.54
CA PHE A 619 -4.48 -31.96 -0.61
C PHE A 619 -4.67 -33.45 -0.37
N HIS A 620 -5.66 -34.03 -1.06
CA HIS A 620 -6.06 -35.42 -0.87
C HIS A 620 -5.73 -36.28 -2.10
N ILE A 621 -5.03 -37.39 -1.86
CA ILE A 621 -4.90 -38.52 -2.79
C ILE A 621 -6.07 -39.48 -2.53
N THR A 622 -6.88 -39.74 -3.55
CA THR A 622 -8.02 -40.66 -3.43
C THR A 622 -7.60 -42.11 -3.72
N GLN A 623 -8.39 -43.10 -3.27
CA GLN A 623 -8.26 -44.50 -3.70
C GLN A 623 -8.36 -44.70 -5.22
N GLN A 624 -8.94 -43.74 -5.96
CA GLN A 624 -8.93 -43.74 -7.44
C GLN A 624 -7.63 -43.15 -8.02
N ASP A 625 -6.98 -42.23 -7.32
CA ASP A 625 -5.68 -41.69 -7.73
C ASP A 625 -4.54 -42.68 -7.49
N SER A 626 -4.59 -43.47 -6.39
CA SER A 626 -3.52 -44.39 -5.99
C SER A 626 -3.58 -45.80 -6.60
N LYS A 627 -4.53 -46.10 -7.51
CA LYS A 627 -4.67 -47.45 -8.10
C LYS A 627 -3.43 -47.96 -8.81
N ASP A 628 -2.68 -47.06 -9.43
CA ASP A 628 -1.48 -47.39 -10.21
C ASP A 628 -0.19 -47.30 -9.37
N PHE A 629 -0.28 -46.98 -8.07
CA PHE A 629 0.87 -46.88 -7.16
C PHE A 629 1.38 -48.25 -6.66
N ILE A 630 0.78 -49.37 -7.07
CA ILE A 630 1.10 -50.73 -6.57
C ILE A 630 2.60 -51.07 -6.73
N ALA A 631 3.28 -50.53 -7.75
CA ALA A 631 4.72 -50.70 -7.95
C ALA A 631 5.60 -49.94 -6.92
N THR A 632 5.05 -48.93 -6.24
CA THR A 632 5.75 -48.14 -5.20
C THR A 632 5.48 -48.67 -3.78
N THR A 633 4.68 -49.75 -3.63
CA THR A 633 4.41 -50.34 -2.32
C THR A 633 5.69 -50.84 -1.65
N ARG A 634 5.80 -50.58 -0.34
CA ARG A 634 6.87 -50.98 0.57
C ARG A 634 6.26 -51.56 1.86
N LEU A 635 7.12 -52.15 2.68
CA LEU A 635 6.82 -52.54 4.07
C LEU A 635 7.62 -51.66 5.04
N THR A 636 7.12 -51.46 6.25
CA THR A 636 7.88 -50.86 7.36
C THR A 636 9.01 -51.80 7.84
N PRO A 637 10.04 -51.30 8.57
CA PRO A 637 11.20 -52.10 8.97
C PRO A 637 10.89 -53.30 9.88
N ASP A 638 9.75 -53.28 10.56
CA ASP A 638 9.21 -54.37 11.39
C ASP A 638 8.29 -55.33 10.60
N GLY A 639 7.97 -54.99 9.34
CA GLY A 639 7.07 -55.75 8.46
C GLY A 639 5.59 -55.63 8.77
N THR A 640 5.16 -54.76 9.70
CA THR A 640 3.76 -54.73 10.17
C THR A 640 2.82 -53.90 9.29
N LYS A 641 3.32 -52.83 8.66
CA LYS A 641 2.52 -51.91 7.83
C LYS A 641 3.02 -51.86 6.39
N GLN A 642 2.11 -51.62 5.46
CA GLN A 642 2.41 -51.28 4.07
C GLN A 642 2.30 -49.77 3.83
N TRP A 643 3.06 -49.26 2.85
CA TRP A 643 2.99 -47.86 2.43
C TRP A 643 3.35 -47.68 0.95
N PHE A 644 2.84 -46.63 0.30
CA PHE A 644 3.24 -46.23 -1.05
C PHE A 644 4.38 -45.19 -1.00
N GLU A 645 5.48 -45.46 -1.70
CA GLU A 645 6.64 -44.56 -1.84
C GLU A 645 6.46 -43.62 -3.05
N ILE A 646 5.68 -42.54 -2.90
CA ILE A 646 5.34 -41.65 -4.03
C ILE A 646 6.29 -40.47 -4.19
N ASP A 647 6.61 -40.12 -5.43
CA ASP A 647 7.25 -38.86 -5.78
C ASP A 647 6.21 -37.75 -6.02
N TYR A 648 6.59 -36.49 -5.79
CA TYR A 648 5.74 -35.32 -6.06
C TYR A 648 6.56 -34.06 -6.32
N GLU A 649 5.96 -33.10 -7.00
CA GLU A 649 6.48 -31.74 -7.18
C GLU A 649 5.52 -30.74 -6.51
N VAL A 650 6.07 -29.79 -5.75
CA VAL A 650 5.36 -28.56 -5.36
C VAL A 650 5.90 -27.42 -6.20
N GLY A 651 5.05 -26.82 -7.02
CA GLY A 651 5.33 -25.62 -7.79
C GLY A 651 4.76 -24.37 -7.16
N VAL A 652 5.36 -23.24 -7.48
CA VAL A 652 4.75 -21.91 -7.32
C VAL A 652 4.88 -21.15 -8.64
N THR A 653 3.78 -20.52 -9.06
CA THR A 653 3.74 -19.62 -10.21
C THR A 653 3.31 -18.23 -9.71
N VAL A 654 4.13 -17.23 -9.98
CA VAL A 654 3.86 -15.82 -9.66
C VAL A 654 3.33 -15.13 -10.91
N GLU A 655 2.13 -14.56 -10.83
CA GLU A 655 1.47 -13.83 -11.90
C GLU A 655 1.00 -12.46 -11.40
N GLY A 656 1.78 -11.41 -11.68
CA GLY A 656 1.52 -10.06 -11.20
C GLY A 656 1.59 -9.94 -9.68
N HIS A 657 0.44 -9.98 -9.02
CA HIS A 657 0.29 -9.95 -7.56
C HIS A 657 -0.20 -11.27 -6.96
N THR A 658 -0.48 -12.29 -7.79
CA THR A 658 -1.03 -13.58 -7.36
C THR A 658 0.08 -14.64 -7.28
N MET A 659 0.04 -15.46 -6.23
CA MET A 659 0.80 -16.71 -6.13
C MET A 659 -0.14 -17.91 -6.23
N ILE A 660 0.06 -18.69 -7.29
CA ILE A 660 -0.62 -19.97 -7.54
C ILE A 660 0.34 -21.08 -7.13
N PHE A 661 -0.06 -21.89 -6.16
CA PHE A 661 0.68 -23.10 -5.80
C PHE A 661 0.01 -24.31 -6.46
N ASP A 662 0.82 -25.23 -6.96
CA ASP A 662 0.35 -26.48 -7.55
C ASP A 662 1.14 -27.67 -7.04
N ILE A 663 0.45 -28.81 -6.92
CA ILE A 663 1.09 -30.06 -6.55
C ILE A 663 0.79 -31.12 -7.62
N ILE A 664 1.87 -31.77 -8.06
CA ILE A 664 1.88 -32.74 -9.16
C ILE A 664 2.41 -34.08 -8.63
N VAL A 665 1.63 -35.14 -8.77
CA VAL A 665 2.03 -36.52 -8.45
C VAL A 665 1.93 -37.35 -9.73
N PRO A 666 3.01 -38.00 -10.21
CA PRO A 666 2.96 -38.91 -11.36
C PRO A 666 1.92 -40.02 -11.15
N ARG A 667 1.21 -40.44 -12.21
CA ARG A 667 0.06 -41.37 -12.07
C ARG A 667 0.45 -42.73 -11.49
N ASN A 668 1.64 -43.22 -11.84
CA ASN A 668 2.28 -44.44 -11.32
C ASN A 668 3.01 -44.24 -9.97
N GLY A 669 2.97 -43.03 -9.40
CA GLY A 669 3.66 -42.67 -8.16
C GLY A 669 5.16 -42.39 -8.29
N LYS A 670 5.79 -42.42 -9.47
CA LYS A 670 7.22 -42.11 -9.66
C LYS A 670 7.50 -41.22 -10.87
N PHE A 671 8.44 -40.29 -10.74
CA PHE A 671 8.89 -39.50 -11.90
C PHE A 671 9.52 -40.42 -12.96
N PRO A 672 9.24 -40.22 -14.26
CA PRO A 672 9.93 -40.97 -15.30
C PRO A 672 11.36 -40.42 -15.52
N ASP A 673 12.24 -41.27 -16.06
CA ASP A 673 13.63 -40.93 -16.38
C ASP A 673 13.76 -39.81 -17.44
N ASP A 674 12.69 -39.46 -18.14
CA ASP A 674 12.62 -38.32 -19.08
C ASP A 674 12.53 -36.94 -18.39
N GLY A 675 12.40 -36.92 -17.05
CA GLY A 675 12.27 -35.69 -16.26
C GLY A 675 10.88 -35.06 -16.27
N GLY A 676 9.94 -35.62 -17.03
CA GLY A 676 8.54 -35.19 -17.11
C GLY A 676 7.70 -35.66 -15.93
N TYR A 677 6.42 -35.96 -16.20
CA TYR A 677 5.41 -36.38 -15.21
C TYR A 677 4.69 -37.68 -15.60
N GLY A 678 5.04 -38.27 -16.74
CA GLY A 678 4.27 -39.36 -17.36
C GLY A 678 2.89 -38.93 -17.88
N PRO A 679 2.06 -39.88 -18.34
CA PRO A 679 0.70 -39.61 -18.80
C PRO A 679 -0.27 -39.37 -17.62
N ASN A 680 -1.20 -38.43 -17.80
CA ASN A 680 -2.29 -38.14 -16.85
C ASN A 680 -1.86 -38.01 -15.37
N PRO A 681 -0.83 -37.20 -15.03
CA PRO A 681 -0.43 -37.00 -13.65
C PRO A 681 -1.55 -36.38 -12.83
N ILE A 682 -1.59 -36.72 -11.54
CA ILE A 682 -2.50 -36.11 -10.58
C ILE A 682 -2.04 -34.67 -10.38
N ARG A 683 -2.93 -33.71 -10.65
CA ARG A 683 -2.70 -32.28 -10.41
C ARG A 683 -3.73 -31.74 -9.44
N ARG A 684 -3.29 -30.84 -8.57
CA ARG A 684 -4.14 -29.97 -7.73
C ARG A 684 -3.52 -28.57 -7.79
N GLN A 685 -4.35 -27.53 -7.88
CA GLN A 685 -3.91 -26.14 -7.84
C GLN A 685 -4.69 -25.40 -6.77
N GLY A 686 -4.05 -24.46 -6.10
CA GLY A 686 -4.70 -23.53 -5.19
C GLY A 686 -4.06 -22.17 -5.24
N GLN A 687 -4.86 -21.16 -4.95
CA GLN A 687 -4.40 -19.78 -4.87
C GLN A 687 -4.16 -19.43 -3.41
N TYR A 688 -3.02 -18.81 -3.11
CA TYR A 688 -2.81 -18.19 -1.81
C TYR A 688 -3.31 -16.74 -1.89
N ASP A 689 -4.48 -16.49 -1.31
CA ASP A 689 -5.07 -15.16 -1.22
C ASP A 689 -4.34 -14.30 -0.17
N CYS A 690 -4.40 -12.97 -0.32
CA CYS A 690 -3.65 -12.08 0.56
C CYS A 690 -4.21 -12.00 1.99
N ALA A 691 -5.49 -12.36 2.23
CA ALA A 691 -6.04 -12.52 3.59
C ALA A 691 -5.64 -13.86 4.25
N GLY A 692 -4.72 -14.62 3.64
CA GLY A 692 -4.12 -15.81 4.22
C GLY A 692 -4.89 -17.12 3.96
N ALA A 693 -6.10 -17.05 3.41
CA ALA A 693 -6.90 -18.23 3.10
C ALA A 693 -6.38 -18.95 1.85
N PHE A 694 -6.06 -20.24 1.99
CA PHE A 694 -5.73 -21.11 0.86
C PHE A 694 -6.98 -21.85 0.37
N GLN A 695 -7.30 -21.76 -0.92
CA GLN A 695 -8.36 -22.56 -1.54
C GLN A 695 -7.82 -23.35 -2.73
N LEU A 696 -8.04 -24.67 -2.70
CA LEU A 696 -7.83 -25.54 -3.85
C LEU A 696 -9.00 -25.41 -4.83
N PHE A 697 -8.68 -25.23 -6.11
CA PHE A 697 -9.62 -25.34 -7.21
C PHE A 697 -9.31 -26.60 -8.02
N ASN A 698 -10.35 -27.28 -8.50
CA ASN A 698 -10.18 -28.27 -9.56
C ASN A 698 -9.82 -27.53 -10.85
N SER A 699 -8.67 -27.85 -11.44
CA SER A 699 -8.29 -27.35 -12.76
C SER A 699 -9.30 -27.81 -13.81
N THR A 700 -9.89 -26.87 -14.56
CA THR A 700 -10.70 -27.12 -15.76
C THR A 700 -9.84 -27.46 -16.96
#